data_AF-A0A8T2R242-F1
#
_entry.id   AF-A0A8T2R242-F1
#
_cell.length_a   1.000
_cell.length_b   1.000
_cell.length_c   1.000
_cell.angle_alpha   90.00
_cell.angle_beta   90.00
_cell.angle_gamma   90.00
#
_symmetry.space_group_name_H-M   'P 1'
#
loop_
_entity.id
_entity.type
_entity.pdbx_description
1 polymer ?
#
loop_
_entity_poly.entity_id
_entity_poly.type
_entity_poly.pdbx_seq_one_letter_code
_entity_poly.pdbx_strand_id
1 'polypeptide(L)'
;MVIRKPIVIIIGAGMAGLTAARQLLQAGDFFDIMMLEGSNKIGGRILTSEIAGDRVELGATWIHGMEGSPLYKIAQDIGATNHTVPFERQDGFPGKPVVKAEGGLMVPSSIVSPVMALYKKLLKYVRTQETPPTVPLSIGAFIAQGLDAFLSEQDSTCRSDDNGCEWLSSHAEIFACPEFTSHWTMRSLQEALFAMNEHAERVDTSANTLYDLDLRAEKEYKDYPGEHVTIPGGYVTIINEIASCIPQQLIHFGKKVEKIEWYRPLSYCTHPVTIHCSDGSLYEADHVIITMSLGVLKAGVLSESAFPWDNLEGRHVCRSVDELISKPLNAAPLFDPALPTRKIEAISRLGYGLVNKVFLQLNTDALTPYQLQQLNSHIQLVYNGDQQLKEGGVPWWMRKTFSLSPIYHGSSVLLCWFAGREALEVESLSDEEVMSGVAQTLGSFGIAFERSSSSKRSTHKIRDCESTSGSDSEDSVLRGGSTSCSSSNSSDDWEESFDEDVGGMQNGRRDVDYRRLFSGILRSKWGRNPLFHGSYSFVATGATGEDIEELAAPVPAPPRSGDGFKCESGGMSPSYGHPSSSMTGGGVDGDRPCAPGQTRKDARSVASGNVASCGAEGENAPLQLLFAGEATIRTLYSTTHGAHLSGLREAQRLLAHYSLIM
;
A
#
# COMPACT_ATOMS: atom_id res chain seq x y z
N MET A 1 -29.56 -39.76 -20.55
CA MET A 1 -28.84 -39.43 -19.30
C MET A 1 -28.77 -37.91 -19.25
N VAL A 2 -29.48 -37.25 -18.33
CA VAL A 2 -29.33 -35.80 -18.17
C VAL A 2 -28.00 -35.62 -17.43
N ILE A 3 -26.97 -35.15 -18.13
CA ILE A 3 -25.70 -34.80 -17.51
C ILE A 3 -25.99 -33.59 -16.62
N ARG A 4 -25.79 -33.73 -15.31
CA ARG A 4 -25.92 -32.59 -14.39
C ARG A 4 -24.90 -31.51 -14.79
N LYS A 5 -25.30 -30.25 -14.80
CA LYS A 5 -24.34 -29.16 -15.00
C LYS A 5 -23.36 -29.13 -13.82
N PRO A 6 -22.07 -28.92 -14.05
CA PRO A 6 -21.13 -28.73 -12.96
C PRO A 6 -21.43 -27.42 -12.23
N ILE A 7 -21.38 -27.44 -10.90
CA ILE A 7 -21.57 -26.26 -10.07
C ILE A 7 -20.22 -25.56 -9.86
N VAL A 8 -20.16 -24.27 -10.21
CA VAL A 8 -18.99 -23.40 -10.04
C VAL A 8 -19.32 -22.29 -9.06
N ILE A 9 -18.64 -22.27 -7.90
CA ILE A 9 -18.71 -21.14 -6.97
C ILE A 9 -17.52 -20.21 -7.19
N ILE A 10 -17.79 -18.91 -7.30
CA ILE A 10 -16.78 -17.85 -7.38
C ILE A 10 -16.80 -17.08 -6.06
N ILE A 11 -15.69 -17.09 -5.33
CA ILE A 11 -15.57 -16.35 -4.07
C ILE A 11 -15.06 -14.95 -4.35
N GLY A 12 -15.91 -13.94 -4.16
CA GLY A 12 -15.66 -12.53 -4.40
C GLY A 12 -16.24 -12.01 -5.72
N ALA A 13 -16.94 -10.88 -5.65
CA ALA A 13 -17.46 -10.12 -6.79
C ALA A 13 -16.58 -8.89 -7.10
N GLY A 14 -15.27 -9.04 -6.97
CA GLY A 14 -14.27 -8.10 -7.48
C GLY A 14 -14.02 -8.27 -8.98
N MET A 15 -13.10 -7.47 -9.53
CA MET A 15 -12.73 -7.51 -10.96
C MET A 15 -12.48 -8.93 -11.50
N ALA A 16 -11.68 -9.74 -10.79
CA ALA A 16 -11.37 -11.10 -11.21
C ALA A 16 -12.59 -12.02 -11.21
N GLY A 17 -13.37 -12.03 -10.12
CA GLY A 17 -14.54 -12.88 -9.98
C GLY A 17 -15.65 -12.53 -10.97
N LEU A 18 -15.94 -11.23 -11.14
CA LEU A 18 -16.92 -10.76 -12.14
C LEU A 18 -16.49 -11.12 -13.55
N THR A 19 -15.21 -10.98 -13.87
CA THR A 19 -14.68 -11.34 -15.19
C THR A 19 -14.81 -12.85 -15.44
N ALA A 20 -14.46 -13.69 -14.44
CA ALA A 20 -14.63 -15.13 -14.54
C ALA A 20 -16.11 -15.52 -14.75
N ALA A 21 -17.02 -14.94 -13.96
CA ALA A 21 -18.46 -15.17 -14.07
C ALA A 21 -19.00 -14.79 -15.45
N ARG A 22 -18.67 -13.60 -15.96
CA ARG A 22 -19.02 -13.14 -17.31
C ARG A 22 -18.55 -14.12 -18.37
N GLN A 23 -17.29 -14.56 -18.30
CA GLN A 23 -16.71 -15.47 -19.28
C GLN A 23 -17.39 -16.85 -19.27
N LEU A 24 -17.70 -17.39 -18.09
CA LEU A 24 -18.38 -18.68 -17.97
C LEU A 24 -19.84 -18.60 -18.45
N LEU A 25 -20.56 -17.52 -18.15
CA LEU A 25 -21.93 -17.30 -18.64
C LEU A 25 -21.98 -17.12 -20.18
N GLN A 26 -20.99 -16.44 -20.75
CA GLN A 26 -20.88 -16.24 -22.20
C GLN A 26 -20.59 -17.53 -22.97
N ALA A 27 -20.02 -18.54 -22.31
CA ALA A 27 -19.81 -19.86 -22.91
C ALA A 27 -21.11 -20.68 -23.06
N GLY A 28 -22.24 -20.15 -22.57
CA GLY A 28 -23.55 -20.76 -22.66
C GLY A 28 -23.98 -21.45 -21.37
N ASP A 29 -25.09 -22.17 -21.46
CA ASP A 29 -25.77 -22.77 -20.32
C ASP A 29 -25.15 -24.11 -19.87
N PHE A 30 -23.83 -24.11 -19.66
CA PHE A 30 -23.04 -25.31 -19.37
C PHE A 30 -22.74 -25.51 -17.88
N PHE A 31 -22.60 -24.42 -17.13
CA PHE A 31 -22.29 -24.42 -15.69
C PHE A 31 -23.44 -23.81 -14.89
N ASP A 32 -23.69 -24.36 -13.70
CA ASP A 32 -24.49 -23.67 -12.68
C ASP A 32 -23.53 -22.80 -11.85
N ILE A 33 -23.66 -21.48 -11.97
CA ILE A 33 -22.70 -20.52 -11.40
C ILE A 33 -23.31 -19.79 -10.22
N MET A 34 -22.53 -19.59 -9.17
CA MET A 34 -22.88 -18.74 -8.02
C MET A 34 -21.68 -17.92 -7.57
N MET A 35 -21.92 -16.67 -7.18
CA MET A 35 -20.90 -15.80 -6.59
C MET A 35 -21.21 -15.51 -5.12
N LEU A 36 -20.20 -15.62 -4.26
CA LEU A 36 -20.29 -15.31 -2.84
C LEU A 36 -19.44 -14.06 -2.55
N GLU A 37 -20.10 -12.93 -2.32
CA GLU A 37 -19.46 -11.64 -2.04
C GLU A 37 -19.56 -11.31 -0.55
N GLY A 38 -18.41 -11.06 0.09
CA GLY A 38 -18.34 -10.81 1.52
C GLY A 38 -18.94 -9.46 1.94
N SER A 39 -18.91 -8.47 1.06
CA SER A 39 -19.50 -7.15 1.29
C SER A 39 -20.95 -7.06 0.79
N ASN A 40 -21.52 -5.86 0.83
CA ASN A 40 -22.84 -5.55 0.28
C ASN A 40 -22.78 -4.90 -1.11
N LYS A 41 -21.62 -4.93 -1.78
CA LYS A 41 -21.41 -4.33 -3.10
C LYS A 41 -20.43 -5.13 -3.95
N ILE A 42 -20.49 -4.93 -5.26
CA ILE A 42 -19.50 -5.47 -6.19
C ILE A 42 -18.26 -4.56 -6.27
N GLY A 43 -17.21 -5.03 -6.96
CA GLY A 43 -16.01 -4.26 -7.28
C GLY A 43 -14.82 -4.49 -6.36
N GLY A 44 -15.04 -5.05 -5.15
CA GLY A 44 -13.97 -5.35 -4.20
C GLY A 44 -13.13 -4.11 -3.86
N ARG A 45 -11.84 -4.14 -4.23
CA ARG A 45 -10.86 -3.06 -4.02
C ARG A 45 -11.03 -1.85 -4.94
N ILE A 46 -12.02 -1.87 -5.83
CA ILE A 46 -12.46 -0.69 -6.59
C ILE A 46 -13.59 -0.02 -5.79
N LEU A 47 -13.36 1.22 -5.39
CA LEU A 47 -14.25 1.96 -4.50
C LEU A 47 -14.30 3.43 -4.88
N THR A 48 -15.21 3.75 -5.80
CA THR A 48 -15.62 5.12 -6.07
C THR A 48 -16.49 5.64 -4.92
N SER A 49 -16.25 6.86 -4.49
CA SER A 49 -16.97 7.57 -3.43
C SER A 49 -17.15 9.04 -3.81
N GLU A 50 -17.69 9.84 -2.89
CA GLU A 50 -17.99 11.26 -3.13
C GLU A 50 -17.63 12.10 -1.90
N ILE A 51 -17.01 13.26 -2.12
CA ILE A 51 -16.71 14.27 -1.10
C ILE A 51 -16.83 15.65 -1.73
N ALA A 52 -17.48 16.59 -1.05
CA ALA A 52 -17.68 17.96 -1.55
C ALA A 52 -18.34 18.06 -2.94
N GLY A 53 -19.13 17.06 -3.34
CA GLY A 53 -19.74 16.97 -4.67
C GLY A 53 -18.82 16.41 -5.77
N ASP A 54 -17.57 16.10 -5.45
CA ASP A 54 -16.60 15.50 -6.35
C ASP A 54 -16.58 13.97 -6.18
N ARG A 55 -16.57 13.23 -7.30
CA ARG A 55 -16.29 11.79 -7.29
C ARG A 55 -14.80 11.54 -7.14
N VAL A 56 -14.47 10.63 -6.24
CA VAL A 56 -13.09 10.24 -5.92
C VAL A 56 -12.95 8.72 -5.76
N GLU A 57 -11.75 8.21 -5.95
CA GLU A 57 -11.43 6.80 -5.84
C GLU A 57 -10.68 6.51 -4.53
N LEU A 58 -11.33 5.79 -3.60
CA LEU A 58 -10.67 5.25 -2.40
C LEU A 58 -9.84 4.00 -2.71
N GLY A 59 -10.07 3.37 -3.85
CA GLY A 59 -9.38 2.18 -4.35
C GLY A 59 -8.52 2.46 -5.58
N ALA A 60 -8.62 1.60 -6.60
CA ALA A 60 -7.94 1.82 -7.87
C ALA A 60 -8.40 3.11 -8.57
N THR A 61 -7.45 3.91 -9.05
CA THR A 61 -7.73 5.18 -9.77
C THR A 61 -7.44 5.10 -11.27
N TRP A 62 -6.33 4.47 -11.65
CA TRP A 62 -5.83 4.53 -13.03
C TRP A 62 -6.06 3.25 -13.82
N ILE A 63 -6.45 3.42 -15.08
CA ILE A 63 -6.14 2.44 -16.12
C ILE A 63 -4.70 2.71 -16.57
N HIS A 64 -3.80 1.81 -16.21
CA HIS A 64 -2.40 1.83 -16.64
C HIS A 64 -2.28 1.50 -18.13
N GLY A 65 -2.05 2.52 -18.94
CA GLY A 65 -1.76 2.41 -20.35
C GLY A 65 -3.02 2.25 -21.20
N MET A 66 -3.00 2.89 -22.37
CA MET A 66 -4.15 2.92 -23.27
C MET A 66 -4.00 1.95 -24.45
N GLU A 67 -2.76 1.67 -24.86
CA GLU A 67 -2.49 0.88 -26.07
C GLU A 67 -2.62 -0.61 -25.78
N GLY A 68 -3.55 -1.29 -26.45
CA GLY A 68 -3.82 -2.72 -26.25
C GLY A 68 -4.44 -3.08 -24.89
N SER A 69 -4.76 -2.08 -24.07
CA SER A 69 -5.32 -2.24 -22.73
C SER A 69 -6.79 -2.69 -22.80
N PRO A 70 -7.15 -3.89 -22.29
CA PRO A 70 -8.53 -4.38 -22.33
C PRO A 70 -9.47 -3.49 -21.50
N LEU A 71 -8.98 -2.93 -20.40
CA LEU A 71 -9.78 -2.04 -19.55
C LEU A 71 -9.98 -0.67 -20.19
N TYR A 72 -8.96 -0.14 -20.88
CA TYR A 72 -9.13 1.09 -21.66
C TYR A 72 -10.12 0.89 -22.80
N LYS A 73 -10.06 -0.26 -23.49
CA LYS A 73 -11.03 -0.61 -24.52
C LYS A 73 -12.46 -0.64 -23.98
N ILE A 74 -12.69 -1.26 -22.81
CA ILE A 74 -14.01 -1.23 -22.16
C ILE A 74 -14.44 0.22 -21.89
N ALA A 75 -13.55 1.04 -21.34
CA ALA A 75 -13.85 2.45 -21.06
C ALA A 75 -14.24 3.23 -22.33
N GLN A 76 -13.56 2.98 -23.45
CA GLN A 76 -13.89 3.57 -24.75
C GLN A 76 -15.23 3.08 -25.28
N ASP A 77 -15.47 1.77 -25.24
CA ASP A 77 -16.68 1.14 -25.79
C ASP A 77 -17.95 1.64 -25.08
N ILE A 78 -17.87 1.98 -23.78
CA ILE A 78 -18.97 2.58 -23.00
C ILE A 78 -18.96 4.12 -22.96
N GLY A 79 -18.01 4.77 -23.63
CA GLY A 79 -17.88 6.23 -23.65
C GLY A 79 -17.45 6.86 -22.31
N ALA A 80 -16.90 6.08 -21.38
CA ALA A 80 -16.47 6.53 -20.05
C ALA A 80 -15.19 7.39 -20.06
N THR A 81 -14.49 7.49 -21.19
CA THR A 81 -13.32 8.36 -21.36
C THR A 81 -13.68 9.83 -21.62
N ASN A 82 -14.95 10.12 -21.96
CA ASN A 82 -15.43 11.47 -22.22
C ASN A 82 -15.61 12.25 -20.92
N HIS A 83 -15.20 13.53 -20.92
CA HIS A 83 -15.35 14.40 -19.76
C HIS A 83 -15.96 15.75 -20.15
N THR A 84 -16.99 16.16 -19.42
CA THR A 84 -17.65 17.47 -19.53
C THR A 84 -17.47 18.32 -18.28
N VAL A 85 -17.01 17.70 -17.19
CA VAL A 85 -16.77 18.33 -15.89
C VAL A 85 -15.37 17.94 -15.37
N PRO A 86 -14.76 18.74 -14.48
CA PRO A 86 -13.55 18.34 -13.78
C PRO A 86 -13.77 17.02 -13.02
N PHE A 87 -12.71 16.22 -12.92
CA PHE A 87 -12.72 14.94 -12.22
C PHE A 87 -11.35 14.70 -11.61
N GLU A 88 -11.27 13.77 -10.67
CA GLU A 88 -10.01 13.35 -10.07
C GLU A 88 -9.03 12.88 -11.16
N ARG A 89 -7.97 13.66 -11.38
CA ARG A 89 -6.88 13.30 -12.31
C ARG A 89 -5.64 12.81 -11.58
N GLN A 90 -5.42 13.25 -10.35
CA GLN A 90 -4.22 12.95 -9.52
C GLN A 90 -2.87 13.31 -10.20
N ASP A 91 -2.87 13.69 -11.48
CA ASP A 91 -1.78 14.17 -12.30
C ASP A 91 -2.25 15.32 -13.24
N GLY A 92 -1.36 15.78 -14.13
CA GLY A 92 -1.73 16.72 -15.19
C GLY A 92 -2.11 18.14 -14.73
N PHE A 93 -1.73 18.55 -13.52
CA PHE A 93 -1.96 19.90 -13.03
C PHE A 93 -1.29 20.95 -13.96
N PRO A 94 -1.94 22.07 -14.28
CA PRO A 94 -1.44 23.08 -15.23
C PRO A 94 -0.24 23.90 -14.70
N GLY A 95 0.48 23.42 -13.69
CA GLY A 95 1.67 24.06 -13.11
C GLY A 95 2.71 23.02 -12.67
N LYS A 96 3.99 23.42 -12.62
CA LYS A 96 5.04 22.56 -12.08
C LYS A 96 4.79 22.30 -10.58
N PRO A 97 5.00 21.06 -10.10
CA PRO A 97 5.07 20.76 -8.67
C PRO A 97 5.88 21.80 -7.90
N VAL A 98 5.35 22.20 -6.75
CA VAL A 98 6.06 23.06 -5.80
C VAL A 98 6.70 22.18 -4.74
N VAL A 99 8.03 22.19 -4.66
CA VAL A 99 8.76 21.44 -3.63
C VAL A 99 8.98 22.34 -2.42
N LYS A 100 8.39 21.96 -1.28
CA LYS A 100 8.60 22.64 0.00
C LYS A 100 9.35 21.74 0.96
N ALA A 101 10.33 22.28 1.65
CA ALA A 101 11.01 21.61 2.75
C ALA A 101 10.47 22.08 4.12
N GLU A 102 10.52 21.19 5.10
CA GLU A 102 10.14 21.46 6.49
C GLU A 102 10.87 22.73 6.99
N GLY A 103 10.14 23.65 7.60
CA GLY A 103 10.59 25.02 7.88
C GLY A 103 10.09 26.05 6.87
N GLY A 104 9.42 25.64 5.79
CA GLY A 104 8.76 26.52 4.83
C GLY A 104 9.63 26.98 3.66
N LEU A 105 10.82 26.38 3.51
CA LEU A 105 11.71 26.66 2.39
C LEU A 105 11.12 26.15 1.08
N MET A 106 11.04 27.04 0.09
CA MET A 106 10.78 26.68 -1.30
C MET A 106 12.08 26.19 -1.95
N VAL A 107 12.15 24.93 -2.36
CA VAL A 107 13.39 24.35 -2.89
C VAL A 107 13.55 24.68 -4.39
N PRO A 108 14.64 25.35 -4.80
CA PRO A 108 14.83 25.69 -6.21
C PRO A 108 15.01 24.48 -7.12
N SER A 109 14.50 24.60 -8.35
CA SER A 109 14.56 23.52 -9.35
C SER A 109 15.99 23.07 -9.68
N SER A 110 16.99 23.96 -9.54
CA SER A 110 18.40 23.64 -9.75
C SER A 110 18.94 22.58 -8.77
N ILE A 111 18.34 22.48 -7.58
CA ILE A 111 18.66 21.45 -6.58
C ILE A 111 17.77 20.22 -6.77
N VAL A 112 16.47 20.43 -7.00
CA VAL A 112 15.51 19.34 -7.16
C VAL A 112 15.84 18.47 -8.38
N SER A 113 16.08 19.10 -9.53
CA SER A 113 16.15 18.41 -10.82
C SER A 113 17.28 17.36 -10.91
N PRO A 114 18.52 17.63 -10.46
CA PRO A 114 19.58 16.61 -10.44
C PRO A 114 19.23 15.38 -9.58
N VAL A 115 18.67 15.58 -8.38
CA VAL A 115 18.29 14.47 -7.48
C VAL A 115 17.16 13.64 -8.08
N MET A 116 16.11 14.29 -8.60
CA MET A 116 15.01 13.62 -9.30
C MET A 116 15.50 12.85 -10.53
N ALA A 117 16.45 13.42 -11.29
CA ALA A 117 17.01 12.79 -12.48
C ALA A 117 17.83 11.53 -12.12
N LEU A 118 18.61 11.59 -11.04
CA LEU A 118 19.33 10.43 -10.50
C LEU A 118 18.34 9.34 -10.11
N TYR A 119 17.33 9.65 -9.29
CA TYR A 119 16.34 8.68 -8.83
C TYR A 119 15.63 7.99 -10.01
N LYS A 120 15.16 8.77 -10.98
CA LYS A 120 14.56 8.24 -12.22
C LYS A 120 15.51 7.35 -13.01
N LYS A 121 16.80 7.70 -13.09
CA LYS A 121 17.82 6.89 -13.76
C LYS A 121 18.03 5.56 -13.04
N LEU A 122 18.07 5.55 -11.71
CA LEU A 122 18.23 4.34 -10.90
C LEU A 122 17.02 3.40 -11.05
N LEU A 123 15.79 3.92 -10.93
CA LEU A 123 14.59 3.11 -11.16
C LEU A 123 14.50 2.58 -12.58
N LYS A 124 14.80 3.41 -13.58
CA LYS A 124 14.84 2.96 -14.98
C LYS A 124 15.86 1.84 -15.16
N TYR A 125 17.01 1.92 -14.50
CA TYR A 125 18.01 0.86 -14.53
C TYR A 125 17.42 -0.44 -13.95
N VAL A 126 16.80 -0.39 -12.77
CA VAL A 126 16.15 -1.57 -12.15
C VAL A 126 15.14 -2.21 -13.11
N ARG A 127 14.29 -1.41 -13.76
CA ARG A 127 13.22 -1.89 -14.65
C ARG A 127 13.69 -2.43 -16.01
N THR A 128 14.91 -2.12 -16.44
CA THR A 128 15.38 -2.43 -17.82
C THR A 128 16.54 -3.40 -17.91
N GLN A 129 17.19 -3.76 -16.80
CA GLN A 129 18.37 -4.62 -16.83
C GLN A 129 18.05 -6.10 -17.05
N GLU A 130 18.76 -6.73 -17.99
CA GLU A 130 18.65 -8.18 -18.25
C GLU A 130 19.28 -9.00 -17.13
N THR A 131 20.44 -8.56 -16.61
CA THR A 131 21.15 -9.18 -15.49
C THR A 131 21.23 -8.23 -14.29
N PRO A 132 20.46 -8.48 -13.23
CA PRO A 132 20.57 -7.69 -12.01
C PRO A 132 21.97 -7.86 -11.38
N PRO A 133 22.51 -6.84 -10.69
CA PRO A 133 23.80 -6.95 -10.03
C PRO A 133 23.81 -8.07 -8.98
N THR A 134 24.97 -8.68 -8.74
CA THR A 134 25.13 -9.79 -7.76
C THR A 134 24.81 -9.36 -6.33
N VAL A 135 24.90 -8.06 -6.04
CA VAL A 135 24.47 -7.36 -4.83
C VAL A 135 24.12 -5.94 -5.28
N PRO A 136 23.00 -5.33 -4.86
CA PRO A 136 22.10 -5.72 -3.77
C PRO A 136 20.81 -6.45 -4.20
N LEU A 137 20.19 -7.13 -3.22
CA LEU A 137 18.98 -7.96 -3.42
C LEU A 137 17.68 -7.15 -3.49
N SER A 138 17.62 -5.95 -2.89
CA SER A 138 16.41 -5.12 -2.85
C SER A 138 16.57 -3.79 -3.57
N ILE A 139 15.44 -3.25 -4.05
CA ILE A 139 15.38 -1.96 -4.73
C ILE A 139 15.90 -0.84 -3.82
N GLY A 140 15.46 -0.82 -2.55
CA GLY A 140 15.89 0.18 -1.57
C GLY A 140 17.40 0.21 -1.38
N ALA A 141 18.03 -0.96 -1.26
CA ALA A 141 19.49 -1.04 -1.12
C ALA A 141 20.23 -0.57 -2.38
N PHE A 142 19.72 -0.87 -3.57
CA PHE A 142 20.32 -0.41 -4.84
C PHE A 142 20.24 1.11 -4.99
N ILE A 143 19.06 1.65 -4.72
CA ILE A 143 18.80 3.08 -4.85
C ILE A 143 19.63 3.85 -3.81
N ALA A 144 19.75 3.36 -2.57
CA ALA A 144 20.61 3.95 -1.55
C ALA A 144 22.10 4.00 -1.96
N GLN A 145 22.63 2.91 -2.52
CA GLN A 145 24.02 2.90 -3.04
C GLN A 145 24.23 3.94 -4.15
N GLY A 146 23.22 4.13 -5.01
CA GLY A 146 23.25 5.16 -6.05
C GLY A 146 23.29 6.58 -5.49
N LEU A 147 22.56 6.84 -4.40
CA LEU A 147 22.62 8.12 -3.68
C LEU A 147 24.00 8.34 -3.04
N ASP A 148 24.52 7.34 -2.33
CA ASP A 148 25.83 7.43 -1.65
C ASP A 148 26.96 7.76 -2.65
N ALA A 149 26.93 7.12 -3.82
CA ALA A 149 27.89 7.40 -4.89
C ALA A 149 27.76 8.83 -5.41
N PHE A 150 26.54 9.31 -5.64
CA PHE A 150 26.27 10.67 -6.10
C PHE A 150 26.75 11.74 -5.11
N LEU A 151 26.46 11.57 -3.82
CA LEU A 151 26.88 12.49 -2.77
C LEU A 151 28.41 12.49 -2.62
N SER A 152 29.05 11.32 -2.70
CA SER A 152 30.50 11.20 -2.62
C SER A 152 31.24 11.89 -3.78
N GLU A 153 30.68 11.82 -4.98
CA GLU A 153 31.23 12.50 -6.17
C GLU A 153 31.16 14.03 -6.01
N GLN A 154 30.06 14.57 -5.47
CA GLN A 154 29.93 16.00 -5.14
C GLN A 154 30.92 16.45 -4.06
N ASP A 155 31.08 15.66 -3.00
CA ASP A 155 32.05 15.95 -1.94
C ASP A 155 33.49 15.96 -2.48
N SER A 156 33.80 15.12 -3.46
CA SER A 156 35.13 15.04 -4.08
C SER A 156 35.45 16.22 -4.99
N THR A 157 34.50 16.67 -5.80
CA THR A 157 34.63 17.82 -6.71
C THR A 157 34.76 19.14 -5.95
N CYS A 158 34.00 19.33 -4.87
CA CYS A 158 34.14 20.51 -4.02
C CYS A 158 35.50 20.62 -3.29
N ARG A 159 36.23 19.51 -3.12
CA ARG A 159 37.56 19.50 -2.46
C ARG A 159 38.72 19.77 -3.43
N SER A 160 38.53 19.57 -4.73
CA SER A 160 39.58 19.73 -5.74
C SER A 160 39.67 21.15 -6.32
N ASP A 161 38.64 21.99 -6.13
CA ASP A 161 38.60 23.34 -6.67
C ASP A 161 39.13 24.37 -5.65
N ASP A 162 40.39 24.80 -5.83
CA ASP A 162 41.06 25.81 -4.99
C ASP A 162 40.36 27.19 -4.98
N ASN A 163 39.34 27.41 -5.84
CA ASN A 163 38.53 28.64 -5.91
C ASN A 163 37.20 28.56 -5.15
N GLY A 164 36.99 27.53 -4.34
CA GLY A 164 35.71 27.25 -3.68
C GLY A 164 34.72 26.59 -4.64
N CYS A 165 33.92 25.66 -4.14
CA CYS A 165 33.03 24.85 -4.97
C CYS A 165 32.10 25.76 -5.80
N GLU A 166 32.32 25.85 -7.11
CA GLU A 166 31.58 26.73 -8.04
C GLU A 166 30.05 26.53 -7.93
N TRP A 167 29.68 25.31 -7.54
CA TRP A 167 28.31 24.91 -7.24
C TRP A 167 27.71 25.53 -5.96
N LEU A 168 28.49 25.66 -4.87
CA LEU A 168 28.08 26.38 -3.65
C LEU A 168 27.94 27.88 -3.94
N SER A 169 28.85 28.43 -4.74
CA SER A 169 28.84 29.83 -5.20
C SER A 169 27.57 30.15 -6.01
N SER A 170 27.11 29.20 -6.83
CA SER A 170 25.90 29.32 -7.65
C SER A 170 24.58 29.28 -6.86
N HIS A 171 24.62 28.94 -5.56
CA HIS A 171 23.46 28.85 -4.68
C HIS A 171 23.61 29.68 -3.39
N ALA A 172 24.54 30.65 -3.38
CA ALA A 172 24.87 31.47 -2.21
C ALA A 172 23.65 32.16 -1.58
N GLU A 173 22.63 32.51 -2.37
CA GLU A 173 21.38 33.12 -1.90
C GLU A 173 20.58 32.21 -0.96
N ILE A 174 20.63 30.89 -1.15
CA ILE A 174 19.96 29.91 -0.28
C ILE A 174 20.71 29.80 1.05
N PHE A 175 22.04 29.80 1.00
CA PHE A 175 22.89 29.79 2.19
C PHE A 175 22.88 31.13 2.95
N ALA A 176 22.47 32.23 2.30
CA ALA A 176 22.27 33.53 2.93
C ALA A 176 20.94 33.64 3.70
N CYS A 177 20.02 32.69 3.54
CA CYS A 177 18.74 32.62 4.27
C CYS A 177 18.98 32.07 5.70
N PRO A 178 18.82 32.88 6.76
CA PRO A 178 19.02 32.42 8.14
C PRO A 178 18.07 31.27 8.53
N GLU A 179 16.88 31.23 7.94
CA GLU A 179 15.89 30.15 8.10
C GLU A 179 16.36 28.82 7.48
N PHE A 180 17.23 28.86 6.46
CA PHE A 180 17.83 27.68 5.86
C PHE A 180 18.97 27.11 6.73
N THR A 181 19.94 27.94 7.08
CA THR A 181 21.20 27.53 7.74
C THR A 181 21.02 27.06 9.19
N SER A 182 19.89 27.37 9.83
CA SER A 182 19.57 26.90 11.17
C SER A 182 19.03 25.46 11.23
N HIS A 183 18.60 24.91 10.10
CA HIS A 183 17.88 23.63 10.05
C HIS A 183 18.35 22.67 8.95
N TRP A 184 18.96 23.16 7.87
CA TRP A 184 19.31 22.35 6.72
C TRP A 184 20.79 22.48 6.37
N THR A 185 21.42 21.34 6.10
CA THR A 185 22.61 21.27 5.25
C THR A 185 22.20 20.86 3.83
N MET A 186 23.02 21.21 2.85
CA MET A 186 22.75 20.82 1.47
C MET A 186 22.67 19.29 1.30
N ARG A 187 23.57 18.55 1.95
CA ARG A 187 23.52 17.08 1.99
C ARG A 187 22.18 16.59 2.56
N SER A 188 21.78 17.07 3.74
CA SER A 188 20.50 16.65 4.36
C SER A 188 19.28 16.99 3.50
N LEU A 189 19.32 18.10 2.75
CA LEU A 189 18.26 18.47 1.82
C LEU A 189 18.20 17.53 0.62
N GLN A 190 19.35 17.17 0.04
CA GLN A 190 19.42 16.23 -1.08
C GLN A 190 19.00 14.82 -0.67
N GLU A 191 19.42 14.35 0.51
CA GLU A 191 18.96 13.09 1.11
C GLU A 191 17.45 13.11 1.33
N ALA A 192 16.89 14.19 1.87
CA ALA A 192 15.45 14.34 2.07
C ALA A 192 14.65 14.42 0.76
N LEU A 193 15.17 15.11 -0.26
CA LEU A 193 14.59 15.12 -1.62
C LEU A 193 14.56 13.71 -2.21
N PHE A 194 15.60 12.93 -1.95
CA PHE A 194 15.67 11.55 -2.40
C PHE A 194 14.68 10.66 -1.64
N ALA A 195 14.57 10.82 -0.32
CA ALA A 195 13.57 10.12 0.51
C ALA A 195 12.13 10.44 0.09
N MET A 196 11.83 11.69 -0.30
CA MET A 196 10.52 12.06 -0.87
C MET A 196 10.16 11.22 -2.10
N ASN A 197 11.13 10.90 -2.96
CA ASN A 197 10.89 10.01 -4.10
C ASN A 197 10.68 8.55 -3.67
N GLU A 198 11.45 8.08 -2.68
CA GLU A 198 11.23 6.77 -2.07
C GLU A 198 9.80 6.64 -1.52
N HIS A 199 9.29 7.70 -0.91
CA HIS A 199 7.93 7.76 -0.37
C HIS A 199 6.85 7.69 -1.46
N ALA A 200 7.10 8.30 -2.63
CA ALA A 200 6.22 8.15 -3.79
C ALA A 200 6.22 6.69 -4.30
N GLU A 201 7.39 6.07 -4.46
CA GLU A 201 7.50 4.69 -4.95
C GLU A 201 6.89 3.66 -3.95
N ARG A 202 6.94 3.93 -2.64
CA ARG A 202 6.20 3.13 -1.64
C ARG A 202 4.70 3.16 -1.86
N VAL A 203 4.14 4.29 -2.28
CA VAL A 203 2.71 4.42 -2.61
C VAL A 203 2.41 3.65 -3.90
N ASP A 204 3.26 3.75 -4.91
CA ASP A 204 3.06 3.01 -6.17
C ASP A 204 3.09 1.49 -5.93
N THR A 205 4.06 1.00 -5.16
CA THR A 205 4.28 -0.44 -4.93
C THR A 205 3.51 -1.02 -3.76
N SER A 206 2.91 -0.18 -2.90
CA SER A 206 2.33 -0.50 -1.59
C SER A 206 3.27 -1.05 -0.51
N ALA A 207 4.57 -1.15 -0.81
CA ALA A 207 5.55 -1.65 0.15
C ALA A 207 5.72 -0.69 1.33
N ASN A 208 5.97 -1.25 2.51
CA ASN A 208 6.28 -0.45 3.69
C ASN A 208 7.65 0.24 3.56
N THR A 209 8.59 -0.40 2.88
CA THR A 209 9.85 0.20 2.46
C THR A 209 10.35 -0.43 1.16
N LEU A 210 11.14 0.30 0.37
CA LEU A 210 11.73 -0.27 -0.85
C LEU A 210 12.75 -1.37 -0.56
N TYR A 211 13.21 -1.52 0.69
CA TYR A 211 14.01 -2.69 1.10
C TYR A 211 13.21 -3.99 1.08
N ASP A 212 11.87 -3.92 1.10
CA ASP A 212 11.02 -5.09 1.02
C ASP A 212 10.90 -5.59 -0.43
N LEU A 213 11.19 -4.76 -1.44
CA LEU A 213 11.00 -5.08 -2.86
C LEU A 213 12.20 -5.83 -3.44
N ASP A 214 11.96 -6.98 -4.06
CA ASP A 214 13.03 -7.73 -4.76
C ASP A 214 13.45 -6.99 -6.04
N LEU A 215 14.75 -6.70 -6.14
CA LEU A 215 15.30 -5.96 -7.27
C LEU A 215 15.14 -6.69 -8.61
N ARG A 216 15.15 -8.02 -8.60
CA ARG A 216 15.18 -8.84 -9.81
C ARG A 216 13.80 -9.04 -10.39
N ALA A 217 12.77 -8.94 -9.56
CA ALA A 217 11.39 -9.13 -9.94
C ALA A 217 10.79 -7.90 -10.64
N GLU A 218 11.30 -6.70 -10.34
CA GLU A 218 10.77 -5.44 -10.88
C GLU A 218 10.80 -5.38 -12.42
N LYS A 219 11.81 -5.97 -13.06
CA LYS A 219 11.89 -6.04 -14.54
C LYS A 219 10.82 -6.91 -15.19
N GLU A 220 10.17 -7.80 -14.43
CA GLU A 220 9.15 -8.71 -14.94
C GLU A 220 7.78 -8.02 -15.04
N TYR A 221 7.57 -6.96 -14.27
CA TYR A 221 6.37 -6.14 -14.30
C TYR A 221 6.29 -5.37 -15.63
N LYS A 222 5.11 -5.31 -16.23
CA LYS A 222 4.87 -4.73 -17.56
C LYS A 222 3.59 -3.92 -17.58
N ASP A 223 3.70 -2.62 -17.76
CA ASP A 223 2.54 -1.79 -18.08
C ASP A 223 2.11 -1.93 -19.54
N TYR A 224 0.84 -1.63 -19.80
CA TYR A 224 0.41 -1.36 -21.17
C TYR A 224 1.04 -0.04 -21.65
N PRO A 225 1.43 0.07 -22.93
CA PRO A 225 1.96 1.31 -23.47
C PRO A 225 0.94 2.45 -23.52
N GLY A 226 1.43 3.67 -23.73
CA GLY A 226 0.62 4.88 -23.80
C GLY A 226 0.29 5.49 -22.44
N GLU A 227 -0.51 6.55 -22.45
CA GLU A 227 -0.82 7.32 -21.24
C GLU A 227 -1.68 6.51 -20.26
N HIS A 228 -1.44 6.73 -18.96
CA HIS A 228 -2.34 6.26 -17.91
C HIS A 228 -3.53 7.22 -17.82
N VAL A 229 -4.73 6.69 -17.57
CA VAL A 229 -5.94 7.52 -17.54
C VAL A 229 -6.77 7.24 -16.30
N THR A 230 -7.37 8.29 -15.74
CA THR A 230 -8.44 8.17 -14.75
C THR A 230 -9.80 8.28 -15.43
N ILE A 231 -10.85 7.78 -14.75
CA ILE A 231 -12.19 7.67 -15.34
C ILE A 231 -13.10 8.71 -14.68
N PRO A 232 -13.63 9.72 -15.40
CA PRO A 232 -14.49 10.76 -14.84
C PRO A 232 -15.71 10.26 -14.07
N GLY A 233 -16.34 9.19 -14.56
CA GLY A 233 -17.48 8.54 -13.89
C GLY A 233 -17.11 7.68 -12.68
N GLY A 234 -15.81 7.58 -12.36
CA GLY A 234 -15.23 6.64 -11.43
C GLY A 234 -15.00 5.26 -12.04
N TYR A 235 -14.02 4.54 -11.50
CA TYR A 235 -13.64 3.19 -11.92
C TYR A 235 -14.79 2.19 -11.73
N VAL A 236 -15.74 2.46 -10.84
CA VAL A 236 -16.97 1.67 -10.71
C VAL A 236 -17.72 1.52 -12.04
N THR A 237 -17.59 2.45 -12.98
CA THR A 237 -18.21 2.35 -14.33
C THR A 237 -17.74 1.12 -15.09
N ILE A 238 -16.45 0.78 -15.02
CA ILE A 238 -15.88 -0.42 -15.65
C ILE A 238 -16.39 -1.69 -14.95
N ILE A 239 -16.50 -1.66 -13.62
CA ILE A 239 -17.05 -2.77 -12.84
C ILE A 239 -18.52 -3.03 -13.21
N ASN A 240 -19.32 -1.97 -13.34
CA ASN A 240 -20.72 -2.08 -13.73
C ASN A 240 -20.86 -2.64 -15.15
N GLU A 241 -19.99 -2.22 -16.08
CA GLU A 241 -19.98 -2.77 -17.43
C GLU A 241 -19.64 -4.27 -17.43
N ILE A 242 -18.62 -4.69 -16.68
CA ILE A 242 -18.27 -6.11 -16.57
C ILE A 242 -19.43 -6.91 -15.96
N ALA A 243 -20.08 -6.37 -14.93
CA ALA A 243 -21.20 -7.01 -14.24
C ALA A 243 -22.53 -6.99 -15.02
N SER A 244 -22.67 -6.16 -16.06
CA SER A 244 -23.94 -5.90 -16.76
C SER A 244 -24.64 -7.14 -17.31
N CYS A 245 -23.88 -8.19 -17.63
CA CYS A 245 -24.37 -9.46 -18.17
C CYS A 245 -24.56 -10.55 -17.11
N ILE A 246 -24.25 -10.27 -15.83
CA ILE A 246 -24.38 -11.21 -14.72
C ILE A 246 -25.74 -10.97 -14.05
N PRO A 247 -26.66 -11.95 -14.07
CA PRO A 247 -27.93 -11.81 -13.38
C PRO A 247 -27.71 -11.60 -11.88
N GLN A 248 -28.37 -10.60 -11.29
CA GLN A 248 -28.17 -10.21 -9.88
C GLN A 248 -28.40 -11.36 -8.91
N GLN A 249 -29.33 -12.27 -9.21
CA GLN A 249 -29.61 -13.45 -8.38
C GLN A 249 -28.44 -14.43 -8.24
N LEU A 250 -27.43 -14.35 -9.11
CA LEU A 250 -26.22 -15.18 -8.99
C LEU A 250 -25.23 -14.61 -7.98
N ILE A 251 -25.39 -13.34 -7.55
CA ILE A 251 -24.48 -12.68 -6.60
C ILE A 251 -25.10 -12.63 -5.22
N HIS A 252 -24.56 -13.42 -4.30
CA HIS A 252 -24.98 -13.44 -2.91
C HIS A 252 -24.07 -12.56 -2.05
N PHE A 253 -24.60 -11.43 -1.61
CA PHE A 253 -23.92 -10.46 -0.75
C PHE A 253 -23.92 -10.86 0.73
N GLY A 254 -22.99 -10.30 1.51
CA GLY A 254 -22.83 -10.59 2.93
C GLY A 254 -22.30 -12.01 3.22
N LYS A 255 -21.78 -12.69 2.20
CA LYS A 255 -21.30 -14.08 2.27
C LYS A 255 -19.79 -14.13 2.46
N LYS A 256 -19.33 -13.65 3.62
CA LYS A 256 -17.92 -13.77 4.01
C LYS A 256 -17.59 -15.24 4.24
N VAL A 257 -16.75 -15.81 3.38
CA VAL A 257 -16.27 -17.20 3.50
C VAL A 257 -15.26 -17.33 4.63
N GLU A 258 -15.43 -18.32 5.49
CA GLU A 258 -14.55 -18.60 6.64
C GLU A 258 -13.89 -19.97 6.58
N LYS A 259 -14.48 -20.94 5.88
CA LYS A 259 -13.90 -22.26 5.64
C LYS A 259 -14.25 -22.79 4.26
N ILE A 260 -13.28 -23.43 3.62
CA ILE A 260 -13.39 -24.15 2.36
C ILE A 260 -13.02 -25.60 2.65
N GLU A 261 -14.03 -26.45 2.79
CA GLU A 261 -13.87 -27.90 2.88
C GLU A 261 -13.81 -28.46 1.46
N TRP A 262 -12.66 -28.94 1.04
CA TRP A 262 -12.44 -29.52 -0.27
C TRP A 262 -11.99 -30.97 -0.14
N TYR A 263 -11.93 -31.70 -1.25
CA TYR A 263 -11.58 -33.12 -1.24
C TYR A 263 -12.54 -34.04 -0.47
N ARG A 264 -13.86 -33.78 -0.53
CA ARG A 264 -14.84 -34.73 0.00
C ARG A 264 -15.02 -35.90 -0.98
N PRO A 265 -14.82 -37.17 -0.55
CA PRO A 265 -15.04 -38.31 -1.44
C PRO A 265 -16.49 -38.36 -1.88
N LEU A 266 -16.73 -38.42 -3.20
CA LEU A 266 -18.07 -38.47 -3.80
C LEU A 266 -18.90 -39.70 -3.36
N SER A 267 -18.29 -40.66 -2.67
CA SER A 267 -19.00 -41.76 -1.99
C SER A 267 -19.88 -41.29 -0.82
N TYR A 268 -19.63 -40.08 -0.27
CA TYR A 268 -20.32 -39.53 0.89
C TYR A 268 -20.98 -38.18 0.64
N CYS A 269 -20.77 -37.56 -0.53
CA CYS A 269 -21.28 -36.24 -0.86
C CYS A 269 -21.65 -36.11 -2.34
N THR A 270 -22.62 -35.24 -2.62
CA THR A 270 -23.08 -34.86 -3.97
C THR A 270 -22.02 -34.09 -4.75
N HIS A 271 -21.27 -33.23 -4.06
CA HIS A 271 -20.23 -32.37 -4.62
C HIS A 271 -18.98 -32.36 -3.73
N PRO A 272 -17.77 -32.30 -4.33
CA PRO A 272 -16.51 -32.48 -3.62
C PRO A 272 -16.08 -31.29 -2.75
N VAL A 273 -16.69 -30.11 -2.90
CA VAL A 273 -16.35 -28.89 -2.14
C VAL A 273 -17.57 -28.35 -1.39
N THR A 274 -17.33 -27.85 -0.18
CA THR A 274 -18.30 -27.12 0.66
C THR A 274 -17.69 -25.82 1.16
N ILE A 275 -18.41 -24.73 0.94
CA ILE A 275 -18.07 -23.39 1.39
C ILE A 275 -18.91 -23.05 2.60
N HIS A 276 -18.25 -22.60 3.66
CA HIS A 276 -18.86 -22.18 4.92
C HIS A 276 -18.72 -20.66 5.05
N CYS A 277 -19.85 -19.98 5.22
CA CYS A 277 -19.90 -18.53 5.41
C CYS A 277 -20.09 -18.17 6.90
N SER A 278 -19.65 -16.96 7.26
CA SER A 278 -19.72 -16.43 8.65
C SER A 278 -21.14 -16.30 9.20
N ASP A 279 -22.15 -16.28 8.32
CA ASP A 279 -23.57 -16.25 8.70
C ASP A 279 -24.17 -17.64 8.90
N GLY A 280 -23.36 -18.70 8.82
CA GLY A 280 -23.76 -20.10 8.97
C GLY A 280 -24.30 -20.74 7.69
N SER A 281 -24.36 -20.01 6.56
CA SER A 281 -24.78 -20.60 5.28
C SER A 281 -23.71 -21.51 4.67
N LEU A 282 -24.18 -22.59 4.03
CA LEU A 282 -23.37 -23.62 3.40
C LEU A 282 -23.69 -23.72 1.92
N TYR A 283 -22.64 -23.86 1.10
CA TYR A 283 -22.77 -24.00 -0.35
C TYR A 283 -21.91 -25.14 -0.87
N GLU A 284 -22.45 -26.00 -1.71
CA GLU A 284 -21.73 -27.13 -2.30
C GLU A 284 -21.39 -26.87 -3.77
N ALA A 285 -20.20 -27.30 -4.21
CA ALA A 285 -19.74 -27.08 -5.59
C ALA A 285 -18.81 -28.17 -6.12
N ASP A 286 -18.78 -28.32 -7.44
CA ASP A 286 -17.78 -29.14 -8.14
C ASP A 286 -16.44 -28.39 -8.27
N HIS A 287 -16.51 -27.08 -8.54
CA HIS A 287 -15.34 -26.21 -8.70
C HIS A 287 -15.49 -24.92 -7.92
N VAL A 288 -14.37 -24.39 -7.42
CA VAL A 288 -14.32 -23.11 -6.74
C VAL A 288 -13.24 -22.22 -7.34
N ILE A 289 -13.61 -21.04 -7.82
CA ILE A 289 -12.67 -19.98 -8.21
C ILE A 289 -12.52 -19.03 -7.04
N ILE A 290 -11.36 -19.05 -6.41
CA ILE A 290 -11.01 -18.24 -5.25
C ILE A 290 -10.42 -16.92 -5.75
N THR A 291 -11.08 -15.81 -5.43
CA THR A 291 -10.61 -14.45 -5.78
C THR A 291 -10.35 -13.56 -4.56
N MET A 292 -10.22 -14.20 -3.38
CA MET A 292 -9.83 -13.52 -2.13
C MET A 292 -8.48 -12.83 -2.30
N SER A 293 -8.26 -11.73 -1.58
CA SER A 293 -6.97 -11.05 -1.61
C SER A 293 -5.85 -11.94 -1.03
N LEU A 294 -4.61 -11.67 -1.44
CA LEU A 294 -3.45 -12.35 -0.85
C LEU A 294 -3.37 -12.13 0.67
N GLY A 295 -3.75 -10.95 1.19
CA GLY A 295 -3.84 -10.70 2.63
C GLY A 295 -4.81 -11.64 3.35
N VAL A 296 -5.98 -11.91 2.77
CA VAL A 296 -6.94 -12.88 3.33
C VAL A 296 -6.40 -14.31 3.25
N LEU A 297 -5.69 -14.67 2.17
CA LEU A 297 -5.05 -15.98 2.06
C LEU A 297 -3.95 -16.15 3.10
N LYS A 298 -3.08 -15.14 3.30
CA LYS A 298 -2.05 -15.11 4.35
C LYS A 298 -2.68 -15.31 5.74
N ALA A 299 -3.70 -14.52 6.09
CA ALA A 299 -4.46 -14.73 7.32
C ALA A 299 -5.07 -16.12 7.39
N GLY A 300 -5.53 -16.66 6.26
CA GLY A 300 -6.23 -17.94 6.15
C GLY A 300 -5.36 -19.16 6.41
N VAL A 301 -4.08 -19.12 6.01
CA VAL A 301 -3.17 -20.30 5.95
C VAL A 301 -1.95 -20.21 6.88
N LEU A 302 -1.56 -19.03 7.33
CA LEU A 302 -0.39 -18.86 8.21
C LEU A 302 -0.81 -18.85 9.69
N SER A 303 -0.01 -19.51 10.54
CA SER A 303 -0.10 -19.40 12.00
C SER A 303 0.77 -18.25 12.51
N GLU A 304 0.49 -17.72 13.72
CA GLU A 304 1.32 -16.70 14.39
C GLU A 304 2.81 -17.06 14.44
N SER A 305 3.16 -18.36 14.44
CA SER A 305 4.53 -18.87 14.51
C SER A 305 5.28 -18.94 13.16
N ALA A 306 4.63 -18.62 12.03
CA ALA A 306 5.17 -18.86 10.69
C ALA A 306 5.88 -17.65 10.06
N PHE A 307 6.03 -16.53 10.78
CA PHE A 307 6.70 -15.34 10.27
C PHE A 307 8.24 -15.50 10.37
N PRO A 308 9.01 -15.47 9.25
CA PRO A 308 10.43 -15.84 9.26
C PRO A 308 11.41 -14.84 9.89
N TRP A 309 10.93 -13.76 10.53
CA TRP A 309 11.78 -12.63 10.92
C TRP A 309 12.33 -12.68 12.35
N ASP A 310 11.97 -13.69 13.13
CA ASP A 310 12.36 -13.80 14.56
C ASP A 310 13.84 -14.13 14.83
N ASN A 311 14.66 -14.38 13.80
CA ASN A 311 16.07 -14.82 13.97
C ASN A 311 17.13 -13.85 13.43
N LEU A 312 16.84 -12.55 13.30
CA LEU A 312 17.87 -11.53 13.04
C LEU A 312 18.08 -10.67 14.30
N GLU A 313 18.95 -11.15 15.19
CA GLU A 313 19.38 -10.42 16.38
C GLU A 313 19.89 -9.00 16.00
N GLY A 314 19.32 -7.97 16.61
CA GLY A 314 19.95 -6.64 16.68
C GLY A 314 19.38 -5.52 15.80
N ARG A 315 18.28 -5.68 15.09
CA ARG A 315 17.53 -4.53 14.54
C ARG A 315 16.31 -4.27 15.41
N HIS A 316 15.96 -3.01 15.63
CA HIS A 316 14.63 -2.63 16.12
C HIS A 316 13.59 -3.16 15.10
N VAL A 317 13.13 -4.40 15.29
CA VAL A 317 12.05 -5.02 14.52
C VAL A 317 10.76 -4.37 15.01
N CYS A 318 10.49 -3.18 14.48
CA CYS A 318 9.20 -2.54 14.63
C CYS A 318 8.18 -3.34 13.79
N ARG A 319 6.92 -3.37 14.23
CA ARG A 319 5.86 -4.26 13.73
C ARG A 319 5.64 -4.16 12.22
N SER A 320 5.86 -5.23 11.47
CA SER A 320 5.50 -5.30 10.03
C SER A 320 3.96 -5.30 9.84
N VAL A 321 3.46 -4.96 8.65
CA VAL A 321 2.02 -5.10 8.32
C VAL A 321 1.59 -6.57 8.41
N ASP A 322 2.51 -7.50 8.10
CA ASP A 322 2.32 -8.95 8.20
C ASP A 322 2.02 -9.41 9.64
N GLU A 323 2.60 -8.79 10.68
CA GLU A 323 2.30 -9.12 12.09
C GLU A 323 0.85 -8.82 12.48
N LEU A 324 0.16 -7.90 11.79
CA LEU A 324 -1.24 -7.55 12.04
C LEU A 324 -2.25 -8.44 11.31
N ILE A 325 -1.76 -9.28 10.39
CA ILE A 325 -2.55 -10.26 9.65
C ILE A 325 -2.64 -11.59 10.44
N SER A 326 -1.99 -11.66 11.60
CA SER A 326 -2.00 -12.84 12.47
C SER A 326 -3.40 -13.22 12.94
N LYS A 327 -3.75 -14.50 12.73
CA LYS A 327 -4.93 -15.13 13.31
C LYS A 327 -4.72 -15.34 14.82
N PRO A 328 -5.75 -15.19 15.66
CA PRO A 328 -5.71 -15.70 17.03
C PRO A 328 -5.32 -17.18 17.02
N LEU A 329 -4.48 -17.63 17.96
CA LEU A 329 -4.00 -19.02 18.12
C LEU A 329 -5.05 -20.14 17.96
N ASN A 330 -6.34 -19.84 18.15
CA ASN A 330 -7.45 -20.80 18.11
C ASN A 330 -8.38 -20.68 16.89
N ALA A 331 -8.06 -19.86 15.88
CA ALA A 331 -8.91 -19.69 14.71
C ALA A 331 -8.80 -20.89 13.75
N ALA A 332 -9.94 -21.39 13.26
CA ALA A 332 -9.98 -22.51 12.31
C ALA A 332 -9.22 -22.18 11.00
N PRO A 333 -8.58 -23.17 10.35
CA PRO A 333 -7.93 -22.96 9.07
C PRO A 333 -8.95 -22.64 7.98
N LEU A 334 -8.57 -21.78 7.02
CA LEU A 334 -9.45 -21.42 5.89
C LEU A 334 -9.68 -22.61 4.95
N PHE A 335 -8.72 -23.52 4.82
CA PHE A 335 -8.78 -24.68 3.93
C PHE A 335 -8.73 -25.97 4.74
N ASP A 336 -9.61 -26.91 4.40
CA ASP A 336 -9.65 -28.25 4.98
C ASP A 336 -9.86 -29.29 3.85
N PRO A 337 -8.88 -30.17 3.56
CA PRO A 337 -7.56 -30.23 4.17
C PRO A 337 -6.70 -28.99 3.87
N ALA A 338 -5.53 -28.87 4.50
CA ALA A 338 -4.60 -27.78 4.20
C ALA A 338 -4.17 -27.79 2.72
N LEU A 339 -3.90 -26.62 2.16
CA LEU A 339 -3.33 -26.49 0.81
C LEU A 339 -1.95 -27.18 0.72
N PRO A 340 -1.49 -27.57 -0.49
CA PRO A 340 -0.14 -28.09 -0.68
C PRO A 340 0.93 -27.13 -0.14
N THR A 341 1.98 -27.68 0.51
CA THR A 341 3.05 -26.90 1.16
C THR A 341 3.64 -25.84 0.23
N ARG A 342 3.94 -26.18 -1.03
CA ARG A 342 4.47 -25.23 -2.03
C ARG A 342 3.60 -23.99 -2.22
N LYS A 343 2.26 -24.13 -2.14
CA LYS A 343 1.31 -23.02 -2.28
C LYS A 343 1.24 -22.19 -1.00
N ILE A 344 1.30 -22.82 0.18
CA ILE A 344 1.39 -22.12 1.47
C ILE A 344 2.69 -21.30 1.53
N GLU A 345 3.80 -21.88 1.11
CA GLU A 345 5.09 -21.20 1.04
C GLU A 345 5.08 -20.01 0.07
N ALA A 346 4.50 -20.17 -1.12
CA ALA A 346 4.33 -19.07 -2.07
C ALA A 346 3.47 -17.93 -1.47
N ILE A 347 2.33 -18.26 -0.83
CA ILE A 347 1.50 -17.29 -0.10
C ILE A 347 2.31 -16.57 1.00
N SER A 348 3.19 -17.29 1.69
CA SER A 348 4.04 -16.73 2.74
C SER A 348 5.07 -15.75 2.18
N ARG A 349 5.81 -16.14 1.12
CA ARG A 349 6.90 -15.36 0.53
C ARG A 349 6.43 -14.09 -0.19
N LEU A 350 5.29 -14.14 -0.90
CA LEU A 350 4.79 -12.97 -1.63
C LEU A 350 4.48 -11.79 -0.69
N GLY A 351 4.82 -10.58 -1.09
CA GLY A 351 4.53 -9.37 -0.31
C GLY A 351 3.07 -8.96 -0.43
N TYR A 352 2.50 -8.42 0.64
CA TYR A 352 1.17 -7.81 0.59
C TYR A 352 1.18 -6.48 1.35
N GLY A 353 1.02 -5.40 0.60
CA GLY A 353 1.21 -4.05 1.09
C GLY A 353 -0.06 -3.36 1.55
N LEU A 354 0.11 -2.10 1.93
CA LEU A 354 -0.99 -1.24 2.35
C LEU A 354 -0.77 0.18 1.84
N VAL A 355 -1.77 0.70 1.13
CA VAL A 355 -1.87 2.10 0.72
C VAL A 355 -3.24 2.62 1.09
N ASN A 356 -3.29 3.80 1.70
CA ASN A 356 -4.52 4.54 1.95
C ASN A 356 -4.47 5.93 1.34
N LYS A 357 -5.66 6.44 1.02
CA LYS A 357 -5.89 7.81 0.57
C LYS A 357 -6.67 8.56 1.62
N VAL A 358 -6.31 9.82 1.81
CA VAL A 358 -7.04 10.78 2.63
C VAL A 358 -7.42 11.98 1.76
N PHE A 359 -8.71 12.20 1.63
CA PHE A 359 -9.32 13.35 0.99
C PHE A 359 -9.78 14.33 2.06
N LEU A 360 -9.44 15.60 1.89
CA LEU A 360 -9.76 16.67 2.84
C LEU A 360 -10.48 17.79 2.11
N GLN A 361 -11.71 18.08 2.53
CA GLN A 361 -12.47 19.21 2.01
C GLN A 361 -11.99 20.49 2.71
N LEU A 362 -11.56 21.46 1.93
CA LEU A 362 -11.17 22.79 2.38
C LEU A 362 -12.39 23.60 2.80
N ASN A 363 -12.23 24.34 3.90
CA ASN A 363 -13.17 25.39 4.30
C ASN A 363 -12.84 26.68 3.54
N THR A 364 -13.28 26.76 2.28
CA THR A 364 -12.92 27.86 1.37
C THR A 364 -13.35 29.24 1.88
N ASP A 365 -14.41 29.32 2.68
CA ASP A 365 -14.93 30.57 3.23
C ASP A 365 -14.04 31.13 4.37
N ALA A 366 -13.28 30.27 5.03
CA ALA A 366 -12.38 30.64 6.12
C ALA A 366 -10.93 30.94 5.65
N LEU A 367 -10.62 30.65 4.38
CA LEU A 367 -9.28 30.79 3.82
C LEU A 367 -9.11 32.10 3.03
N THR A 368 -7.95 32.73 3.20
CA THR A 368 -7.58 33.90 2.39
C THR A 368 -7.28 33.49 0.95
N PRO A 369 -7.41 34.39 -0.05
CA PRO A 369 -7.04 34.10 -1.43
C PRO A 369 -5.60 33.58 -1.59
N TYR A 370 -4.66 34.07 -0.79
CA TYR A 370 -3.28 33.61 -0.79
C TYR A 370 -3.15 32.16 -0.29
N GLN A 371 -3.84 31.79 0.79
CA GLN A 371 -3.85 30.42 1.30
C GLN A 371 -4.48 29.45 0.30
N LEU A 372 -5.61 29.84 -0.31
CA LEU A 372 -6.24 29.06 -1.36
C LEU A 372 -5.32 28.86 -2.56
N GLN A 373 -4.61 29.91 -2.98
CA GLN A 373 -3.64 29.81 -4.08
C GLN A 373 -2.50 28.83 -3.77
N GLN A 374 -1.99 28.83 -2.53
CA GLN A 374 -0.96 27.87 -2.10
C GLN A 374 -1.48 26.43 -2.11
N LEU A 375 -2.67 26.19 -1.55
CA LEU A 375 -3.27 24.85 -1.44
C LEU A 375 -3.79 24.31 -2.79
N ASN A 376 -4.06 25.18 -3.76
CA ASN A 376 -4.41 24.77 -5.13
C ASN A 376 -3.20 24.38 -5.99
N SER A 377 -2.01 24.28 -5.40
CA SER A 377 -0.80 23.77 -6.06
C SER A 377 -0.55 22.32 -5.67
N HIS A 378 0.06 21.53 -6.56
CA HIS A 378 0.62 20.22 -6.19
C HIS A 378 1.88 20.46 -5.35
N ILE A 379 1.78 20.24 -4.04
CA ILE A 379 2.87 20.46 -3.09
C ILE A 379 3.58 19.13 -2.84
N GLN A 380 4.88 19.08 -3.09
CA GLN A 380 5.74 17.97 -2.71
C GLN A 380 6.46 18.31 -1.41
N LEU A 381 6.44 17.39 -0.45
CA LEU A 381 6.83 17.60 0.94
C LEU A 381 8.18 16.93 1.23
N VAL A 382 9.17 17.73 1.60
CA VAL A 382 10.53 17.30 1.94
C VAL A 382 10.74 17.44 3.45
N TYR A 383 10.78 16.32 4.16
CA TYR A 383 10.91 16.30 5.62
C TYR A 383 12.37 16.29 6.07
N ASN A 384 12.66 16.97 7.17
CA ASN A 384 13.99 16.95 7.74
C ASN A 384 14.18 15.68 8.58
N GLY A 385 15.11 14.81 8.16
CA GLY A 385 15.43 13.56 8.86
C GLY A 385 15.95 13.75 10.29
N ASP A 386 16.62 14.87 10.56
CA ASP A 386 17.22 15.18 11.86
C ASP A 386 16.22 15.74 12.89
N GLN A 387 14.98 16.05 12.47
CA GLN A 387 13.96 16.68 13.31
C GLN A 387 12.81 15.75 13.70
N GLN A 388 13.00 14.42 13.61
CA GLN A 388 11.94 13.42 13.74
C GLN A 388 11.07 13.52 15.01
N LEU A 389 11.53 14.17 16.09
CA LEU A 389 10.91 14.06 17.42
C LEU A 389 10.84 15.38 18.23
N LYS A 390 10.79 16.56 17.59
CA LYS A 390 10.53 17.80 18.33
C LYS A 390 9.04 17.92 18.70
N GLU A 391 8.75 18.20 19.97
CA GLU A 391 7.37 18.50 20.42
C GLU A 391 6.77 19.65 19.58
N GLY A 392 5.57 19.45 19.05
CA GLY A 392 4.90 20.42 18.17
C GLY A 392 5.31 20.37 16.69
N GLY A 393 6.18 19.44 16.27
CA GLY A 393 6.55 19.21 14.86
C GLY A 393 5.59 18.31 14.09
N VAL A 394 5.94 18.00 12.84
CA VAL A 394 5.14 17.11 11.96
C VAL A 394 4.86 15.76 12.63
N PRO A 395 3.59 15.30 12.72
CA PRO A 395 3.26 13.98 13.26
C PRO A 395 4.00 12.85 12.54
N TRP A 396 4.41 11.82 13.26
CA TRP A 396 5.22 10.72 12.70
C TRP A 396 4.57 10.05 11.48
N TRP A 397 3.23 9.90 11.50
CA TRP A 397 2.46 9.27 10.43
C TRP A 397 2.33 10.15 9.18
N MET A 398 2.64 11.45 9.27
CA MET A 398 2.73 12.36 8.13
C MET A 398 4.11 12.35 7.48
N ARG A 399 5.18 11.95 8.18
CA ARG A 399 6.57 12.13 7.73
C ARG A 399 6.96 11.37 6.46
N LYS A 400 6.10 10.47 5.96
CA LYS A 400 6.30 9.72 4.70
C LYS A 400 5.22 9.97 3.66
N THR A 401 4.35 10.96 3.86
CA THR A 401 3.49 11.42 2.77
C THR A 401 4.26 12.38 1.88
N PHE A 402 4.47 12.02 0.61
CA PHE A 402 5.36 12.75 -0.28
C PHE A 402 4.72 13.99 -0.91
N SER A 403 3.38 14.09 -0.89
CA SER A 403 2.67 15.20 -1.50
C SER A 403 1.30 15.46 -0.87
N LEU A 404 0.82 16.69 -1.08
CA LEU A 404 -0.53 17.14 -0.81
C LEU A 404 -0.99 17.95 -2.02
N SER A 405 -2.09 17.52 -2.64
CA SER A 405 -2.49 18.02 -3.97
C SER A 405 -3.99 18.19 -4.08
N PRO A 406 -4.52 19.20 -4.78
CA PRO A 406 -5.93 19.21 -5.13
C PRO A 406 -6.23 18.03 -6.08
N ILE A 407 -7.45 17.48 -6.08
CA ILE A 407 -7.78 16.32 -6.97
C ILE A 407 -7.88 16.70 -8.46
N TYR A 408 -8.07 17.99 -8.74
CA TYR A 408 -7.92 18.66 -10.03
C TYR A 408 -7.68 20.16 -9.79
N HIS A 409 -7.25 20.90 -10.81
CA HIS A 409 -7.00 22.34 -10.68
C HIS A 409 -8.27 23.12 -10.28
N GLY A 410 -8.19 23.80 -9.13
CA GLY A 410 -9.30 24.59 -8.56
C GLY A 410 -10.20 23.80 -7.62
N SER A 411 -9.93 22.52 -7.36
CA SER A 411 -10.75 21.72 -6.43
C SER A 411 -10.63 22.24 -5.00
N SER A 412 -11.74 22.13 -4.26
CA SER A 412 -11.77 22.33 -2.81
C SER A 412 -11.35 21.09 -2.03
N VAL A 413 -11.00 20.00 -2.71
CA VAL A 413 -10.61 18.73 -2.10
C VAL A 413 -9.13 18.47 -2.32
N LEU A 414 -8.40 18.27 -1.23
CA LEU A 414 -7.01 17.85 -1.22
C LEU A 414 -6.89 16.35 -1.03
N LEU A 415 -5.89 15.74 -1.65
CA LEU A 415 -5.53 14.33 -1.55
C LEU A 415 -4.12 14.18 -0.97
N CYS A 416 -4.00 13.27 -0.01
CA CYS A 416 -2.75 12.75 0.53
C CYS A 416 -2.71 11.23 0.44
N TRP A 417 -1.52 10.68 0.21
CA TRP A 417 -1.28 9.25 0.12
C TRP A 417 -0.42 8.76 1.29
N PHE A 418 -0.75 7.58 1.79
CA PHE A 418 -0.03 6.92 2.87
C PHE A 418 0.23 5.48 2.48
N ALA A 419 1.43 4.98 2.74
CA ALA A 419 1.81 3.59 2.50
C ALA A 419 2.40 2.95 3.76
N GLY A 420 2.23 1.64 3.94
CA GLY A 420 2.81 0.90 5.07
C GLY A 420 2.23 1.30 6.43
N ARG A 421 3.10 1.47 7.43
CA ARG A 421 2.69 1.77 8.81
C ARG A 421 1.94 3.08 8.96
N GLU A 422 2.34 4.09 8.19
CA GLU A 422 1.70 5.40 8.22
C GLU A 422 0.25 5.30 7.74
N ALA A 423 -0.01 4.46 6.73
CA ALA A 423 -1.37 4.17 6.28
C ALA A 423 -2.22 3.50 7.34
N LEU A 424 -1.65 2.55 8.08
CA LEU A 424 -2.34 1.85 9.16
C LEU A 424 -2.64 2.77 10.35
N GLU A 425 -1.69 3.63 10.72
CA GLU A 425 -1.91 4.60 11.79
C GLU A 425 -3.03 5.56 11.40
N VAL A 426 -3.05 6.03 10.16
CA VAL A 426 -4.16 6.84 9.65
C VAL A 426 -5.50 6.12 9.77
N GLU A 427 -5.59 4.78 9.76
CA GLU A 427 -6.88 4.09 10.02
C GLU A 427 -7.30 4.10 11.50
N SER A 428 -6.34 4.27 12.41
CA SER A 428 -6.49 4.24 13.87
C SER A 428 -6.98 5.54 14.47
N LEU A 429 -6.57 6.65 13.87
CA LEU A 429 -6.88 8.00 14.33
C LEU A 429 -8.34 8.36 14.08
N SER A 430 -8.90 9.24 14.91
CA SER A 430 -10.15 9.94 14.62
C SER A 430 -10.00 10.91 13.45
N ASP A 431 -11.12 11.33 12.88
CA ASP A 431 -11.13 12.32 11.80
C ASP A 431 -10.52 13.66 12.26
N GLU A 432 -10.77 14.06 13.52
CA GLU A 432 -10.20 15.27 14.12
C GLU A 432 -8.68 15.18 14.26
N GLU A 433 -8.15 14.04 14.70
CA GLU A 433 -6.70 13.82 14.82
C GLU A 433 -5.99 13.85 13.46
N VAL A 434 -6.60 13.28 12.41
CA VAL A 434 -6.03 13.35 11.05
C VAL A 434 -6.05 14.78 10.54
N MET A 435 -7.18 15.48 10.60
CA MET A 435 -7.28 16.87 10.15
C MET A 435 -6.32 17.79 10.92
N SER A 436 -6.22 17.61 12.24
CA SER A 436 -5.28 18.35 13.09
C SER A 436 -3.83 18.07 12.71
N GLY A 437 -3.47 16.81 12.48
CA GLY A 437 -2.10 16.46 12.09
C GLY A 437 -1.70 16.96 10.70
N VAL A 438 -2.63 16.98 9.75
CA VAL A 438 -2.39 17.59 8.43
C VAL A 438 -2.28 19.11 8.54
N ALA A 439 -3.14 19.75 9.33
CA ALA A 439 -3.07 21.19 9.60
C ALA A 439 -1.73 21.59 10.25
N GLN A 440 -1.29 20.82 11.24
CA GLN A 440 0.02 20.99 11.88
C GLN A 440 1.16 20.84 10.87
N THR A 441 1.08 19.83 9.99
CA THR A 441 2.07 19.61 8.93
C THR A 441 2.14 20.82 8.01
N LEU A 442 1.00 21.30 7.47
CA LEU A 442 0.95 22.50 6.63
C LEU A 442 1.62 23.70 7.32
N GLY A 443 1.39 23.90 8.62
CA GLY A 443 2.05 24.91 9.43
C GLY A 443 3.58 24.76 9.47
N SER A 444 4.10 23.54 9.62
CA SER A 444 5.54 23.24 9.57
C SER A 444 6.17 23.50 8.19
N PHE A 445 5.37 23.52 7.11
CA PHE A 445 5.82 23.88 5.75
C PHE A 445 5.51 25.35 5.39
N GLY A 446 5.33 26.21 6.40
CA GLY A 446 5.16 27.66 6.21
C GLY A 446 3.82 28.07 5.62
N ILE A 447 2.84 27.16 5.59
CA ILE A 447 1.47 27.48 5.22
C ILE A 447 0.76 27.82 6.53
N ALA A 448 0.98 29.05 7.00
CA ALA A 448 0.49 29.51 8.30
C ALA A 448 -1.00 29.89 8.24
N PHE A 449 -1.71 29.58 9.33
CA PHE A 449 -3.10 29.94 9.56
C PHE A 449 -3.14 30.76 10.85
N GLU A 450 -2.91 32.07 10.75
CA GLU A 450 -2.89 32.93 11.93
C GLU A 450 -4.27 32.95 12.62
N ARG A 451 -4.25 33.03 13.96
CA ARG A 451 -5.42 33.50 14.70
C ARG A 451 -5.70 34.92 14.26
N SER A 452 -6.94 35.19 13.88
CA SER A 452 -7.47 36.55 13.90
C SER A 452 -7.25 37.07 15.32
N SER A 453 -6.26 37.94 15.51
CA SER A 453 -6.12 38.65 16.76
C SER A 453 -7.42 39.42 16.94
N SER A 454 -8.21 39.05 17.95
CA SER A 454 -9.28 39.89 18.44
C SER A 454 -8.66 41.26 18.68
N SER A 455 -9.08 42.24 17.89
CA SER A 455 -8.65 43.63 17.99
C SER A 455 -8.78 44.07 19.45
N LYS A 456 -7.68 44.04 20.21
CA LYS A 456 -7.56 44.89 21.38
C LYS A 456 -7.43 46.29 20.81
N ARG A 457 -8.58 46.95 20.68
CA ARG A 457 -8.70 48.38 20.47
C ARG A 457 -8.02 49.06 21.66
N SER A 458 -6.70 49.20 21.58
CA SER A 458 -5.91 49.99 22.51
C SER A 458 -6.27 51.44 22.25
N THR A 459 -7.16 51.98 23.07
CA THR A 459 -7.30 53.42 23.22
C THR A 459 -5.97 53.95 23.76
N HIS A 460 -5.08 54.37 22.86
CA HIS A 460 -4.00 55.27 23.25
C HIS A 460 -4.63 56.58 23.72
N LYS A 461 -4.71 56.74 25.04
CA LYS A 461 -4.86 58.06 25.67
C LYS A 461 -3.63 58.87 25.28
N ILE A 462 -3.82 59.83 24.38
CA ILE A 462 -2.92 60.96 24.21
C ILE A 462 -2.89 61.69 25.56
N ARG A 463 -1.69 61.78 26.14
CA ARG A 463 -1.42 62.67 27.26
C ARG A 463 -1.29 64.07 26.69
N ASP A 464 -2.37 64.84 26.80
CA ASP A 464 -2.27 66.30 26.73
C ASP A 464 -2.11 66.85 28.15
N CYS A 465 -0.98 67.51 28.35
CA CYS A 465 -0.77 68.47 29.42
C CYS A 465 -1.80 69.58 29.26
N GLU A 466 -2.47 70.00 30.33
CA GLU A 466 -2.53 71.42 30.63
C GLU A 466 -3.02 71.73 32.06
N SER A 467 -2.59 72.92 32.45
CA SER A 467 -2.69 73.65 33.69
C SER A 467 -4.11 73.89 34.22
N THR A 468 -4.14 74.10 35.53
CA THR A 468 -5.25 74.56 36.38
C THR A 468 -5.97 75.83 35.93
N SER A 469 -7.32 75.79 35.94
CA SER A 469 -8.33 76.81 36.28
C SER A 469 -9.64 76.39 35.57
N GLY A 470 -10.87 76.53 36.01
CA GLY A 470 -11.60 77.10 37.14
C GLY A 470 -13.09 77.09 36.74
N SER A 471 -14.00 77.08 37.72
CA SER A 471 -15.45 77.41 37.69
C SER A 471 -16.48 76.56 36.89
N ASP A 472 -17.38 75.96 37.68
CA ASP A 472 -18.85 76.10 37.73
C ASP A 472 -19.83 75.57 36.66
N SER A 473 -20.91 74.99 37.23
CA SER A 473 -22.32 74.90 36.78
C SER A 473 -22.65 73.89 35.66
N GLU A 474 -23.81 73.26 35.56
CA GLU A 474 -24.97 72.96 36.40
C GLU A 474 -25.80 71.93 35.59
N ASP A 475 -26.55 71.09 36.31
CA ASP A 475 -27.88 70.56 36.00
C ASP A 475 -28.24 69.59 34.85
N SER A 476 -29.16 68.70 35.29
CA SER A 476 -30.33 68.14 34.59
C SER A 476 -30.18 66.79 33.85
N VAL A 477 -31.11 65.82 33.87
CA VAL A 477 -32.23 65.39 34.74
C VAL A 477 -32.87 64.19 34.02
N LEU A 478 -33.24 63.13 34.77
CA LEU A 478 -34.33 62.14 34.51
C LEU A 478 -34.22 61.19 33.30
N ARG A 479 -34.71 59.94 33.28
CA ARG A 479 -35.68 59.10 34.04
C ARG A 479 -35.28 57.64 33.75
N GLY A 480 -35.27 56.71 34.71
CA GLY A 480 -36.44 55.96 35.19
C GLY A 480 -36.52 54.59 34.46
N GLY A 481 -36.73 53.43 35.09
CA GLY A 481 -36.90 53.07 36.48
C GLY A 481 -36.71 51.55 36.61
N SER A 482 -36.26 51.11 37.79
CA SER A 482 -36.15 49.70 38.16
C SER A 482 -37.05 49.46 39.38
N THR A 483 -38.06 48.61 39.21
CA THR A 483 -38.82 48.04 40.32
C THR A 483 -38.14 46.76 40.81
N SER A 484 -37.86 46.80 42.10
CA SER A 484 -37.39 45.76 43.02
C SER A 484 -38.43 44.66 43.28
N CYS A 485 -37.96 43.49 43.70
CA CYS A 485 -38.24 42.81 44.98
C CYS A 485 -37.58 41.41 44.92
N SER A 486 -36.50 41.09 45.65
CA SER A 486 -36.40 40.75 47.10
C SER A 486 -37.36 39.61 47.49
N SER A 487 -36.98 38.52 48.15
CA SER A 487 -35.88 38.33 49.12
C SER A 487 -35.71 36.85 49.53
N SER A 488 -34.52 36.55 50.10
CA SER A 488 -34.22 35.69 51.30
C SER A 488 -34.48 34.18 51.21
N ASN A 489 -33.66 33.24 51.72
CA ASN A 489 -32.47 33.15 52.60
C ASN A 489 -31.81 31.78 52.25
N SER A 490 -30.56 31.42 52.58
CA SER A 490 -29.88 31.47 53.87
C SER A 490 -28.40 31.06 53.77
N SER A 491 -27.59 31.73 54.60
CA SER A 491 -26.43 31.25 55.38
C SER A 491 -25.20 30.67 54.69
N ASP A 492 -24.21 31.57 54.60
CA ASP A 492 -22.77 31.43 54.92
C ASP A 492 -22.30 30.16 55.64
N ASP A 493 -21.16 29.62 55.18
CA ASP A 493 -20.00 29.37 56.05
C ASP A 493 -18.70 29.46 55.24
N TRP A 494 -17.72 30.14 55.84
CA TRP A 494 -16.43 30.55 55.30
C TRP A 494 -15.36 29.48 55.56
N GLU A 495 -14.40 29.31 54.64
CA GLU A 495 -12.99 29.17 55.04
C GLU A 495 -12.03 29.52 53.88
N GLU A 496 -10.99 30.27 54.26
CA GLU A 496 -10.06 31.04 53.45
C GLU A 496 -8.87 30.22 52.91
N SER A 497 -8.51 30.51 51.65
CA SER A 497 -7.16 30.90 51.20
C SER A 497 -6.00 29.90 51.26
N PHE A 498 -5.27 29.78 50.16
CA PHE A 498 -3.86 30.19 50.04
C PHE A 498 -3.42 29.96 48.57
N ASP A 499 -3.31 31.06 47.82
CA ASP A 499 -2.60 31.12 46.56
C ASP A 499 -1.09 31.06 46.85
N GLU A 500 -0.41 30.08 46.26
CA GLU A 500 1.02 30.19 45.97
C GLU A 500 1.22 30.15 44.45
N ASP A 501 1.53 31.35 43.96
CA ASP A 501 1.94 31.70 42.62
C ASP A 501 3.35 31.11 42.36
N VAL A 502 3.42 29.95 41.71
CA VAL A 502 4.66 29.45 41.11
C VAL A 502 4.57 29.65 39.61
N GLY A 503 5.24 30.72 39.15
CA GLY A 503 5.41 31.06 37.75
C GLY A 503 6.01 29.90 36.94
N GLY A 504 5.13 29.11 36.35
CA GLY A 504 5.45 28.16 35.28
C GLY A 504 5.25 28.87 33.95
N MET A 505 6.36 29.16 33.26
CA MET A 505 6.37 29.68 31.90
C MET A 505 5.68 28.66 30.97
N GLN A 506 4.38 28.82 30.74
CA GLN A 506 3.65 28.02 29.76
C GLN A 506 4.15 28.39 28.36
N ASN A 507 5.00 27.54 27.80
CA ASN A 507 5.28 27.55 26.37
C ASN A 507 3.95 27.32 25.62
N GLY A 508 3.41 28.40 25.03
CA GLY A 508 2.13 28.35 24.33
C GLY A 508 2.15 27.34 23.19
N ARG A 509 1.35 26.28 23.31
CA ARG A 509 0.95 25.46 22.15
C ARG A 509 0.39 26.40 21.08
N ARG A 510 1.07 26.49 19.94
CA ARG A 510 0.49 27.05 18.71
C ARG A 510 -0.46 26.00 18.13
N ASP A 511 -1.62 25.84 18.77
CA ASP A 511 -2.66 24.93 18.29
C ASP A 511 -3.21 25.50 16.99
N VAL A 512 -2.94 24.83 15.86
CA VAL A 512 -3.50 25.20 14.56
C VAL A 512 -4.96 24.79 14.58
N ASP A 513 -5.87 25.75 14.46
CA ASP A 513 -7.31 25.46 14.43
C ASP A 513 -7.70 24.81 13.10
N TYR A 514 -7.61 23.48 13.03
CA TYR A 514 -7.92 22.70 11.83
C TYR A 514 -9.35 22.92 11.33
N ARG A 515 -10.29 23.39 12.17
CA ARG A 515 -11.69 23.65 11.76
C ARG A 515 -11.81 24.87 10.85
N ARG A 516 -10.82 25.76 10.85
CA ARG A 516 -10.69 26.84 9.85
C ARG A 516 -10.17 26.35 8.52
N LEU A 517 -9.53 25.18 8.50
CA LEU A 517 -8.87 24.62 7.33
C LEU A 517 -9.75 23.64 6.59
N PHE A 518 -10.34 22.71 7.33
CA PHE A 518 -11.03 21.56 6.79
C PHE A 518 -12.47 21.54 7.30
N SER A 519 -13.40 21.28 6.38
CA SER A 519 -14.82 21.12 6.67
C SER A 519 -15.28 19.66 6.56
N GLY A 520 -14.45 18.78 6.01
CA GLY A 520 -14.76 17.36 5.85
C GLY A 520 -13.54 16.51 5.52
N ILE A 521 -13.66 15.21 5.75
CA ILE A 521 -12.63 14.21 5.45
C ILE A 521 -13.28 12.94 4.93
N LEU A 522 -12.61 12.28 3.99
CA LEU A 522 -12.94 10.95 3.51
C LEU A 522 -11.64 10.16 3.37
N ARG A 523 -11.58 8.92 3.87
CA ARG A 523 -10.36 8.11 3.82
C ARG A 523 -10.63 6.64 3.63
N SER A 524 -9.72 5.96 2.96
CA SER A 524 -9.76 4.50 2.84
C SER A 524 -9.24 3.83 4.12
N LYS A 525 -9.69 2.59 4.34
CA LYS A 525 -9.24 1.74 5.46
C LYS A 525 -9.02 0.31 4.98
N TRP A 526 -8.03 0.10 4.12
CA TRP A 526 -7.79 -1.21 3.48
C TRP A 526 -7.13 -2.24 4.40
N GLY A 527 -6.31 -1.80 5.36
CA GLY A 527 -5.50 -2.67 6.22
C GLY A 527 -6.35 -3.40 7.25
N ARG A 528 -7.23 -2.69 7.96
CA ARG A 528 -8.13 -3.27 8.96
C ARG A 528 -9.41 -3.88 8.37
N ASN A 529 -9.59 -3.80 7.05
CA ASN A 529 -10.75 -4.40 6.41
C ASN A 529 -10.59 -5.93 6.35
N PRO A 530 -11.45 -6.72 7.03
CA PRO A 530 -11.31 -8.17 7.11
C PRO A 530 -11.58 -8.90 5.79
N LEU A 531 -12.06 -8.20 4.76
CA LEU A 531 -12.24 -8.75 3.41
C LEU A 531 -11.00 -8.60 2.53
N PHE A 532 -10.00 -7.81 2.97
CA PHE A 532 -8.82 -7.49 2.14
C PHE A 532 -7.48 -7.60 2.88
N HIS A 533 -7.41 -7.21 4.16
CA HIS A 533 -6.18 -7.18 4.98
C HIS A 533 -5.01 -6.42 4.35
N GLY A 534 -5.29 -5.35 3.60
CA GLY A 534 -4.27 -4.59 2.84
C GLY A 534 -4.76 -4.14 1.47
N SER A 535 -3.88 -3.49 0.72
CA SER A 535 -4.20 -2.90 -0.59
C SER A 535 -3.93 -3.86 -1.73
N TYR A 536 -2.69 -4.27 -1.98
CA TYR A 536 -2.31 -5.14 -3.11
C TYR A 536 -0.94 -5.77 -2.91
N SER A 537 -0.59 -6.73 -3.77
CA SER A 537 0.64 -7.50 -3.64
C SER A 537 1.90 -6.73 -4.05
N PHE A 538 3.06 -7.30 -3.77
CA PHE A 538 4.33 -6.95 -4.39
C PHE A 538 5.25 -8.16 -4.32
N VAL A 539 6.33 -8.18 -5.09
CA VAL A 539 7.32 -9.25 -4.98
C VAL A 539 8.32 -8.90 -3.89
N ALA A 540 8.20 -9.55 -2.74
CA ALA A 540 9.06 -9.30 -1.61
C ALA A 540 10.48 -9.86 -1.85
N THR A 541 11.48 -9.30 -1.17
CA THR A 541 12.86 -9.80 -1.21
C THR A 541 12.88 -11.29 -0.87
N GLY A 542 13.41 -12.10 -1.79
CA GLY A 542 13.46 -13.56 -1.64
C GLY A 542 12.26 -14.32 -2.24
N ALA A 543 11.20 -13.62 -2.63
CA ALA A 543 10.16 -14.15 -3.50
C ALA A 543 10.54 -13.97 -4.98
N THR A 544 9.84 -14.67 -5.87
CA THR A 544 10.05 -14.54 -7.32
C THR A 544 8.71 -14.55 -8.08
N GLY A 545 8.76 -14.30 -9.38
CA GLY A 545 7.60 -14.51 -10.26
C GLY A 545 7.07 -15.95 -10.26
N GLU A 546 7.89 -16.94 -9.86
CA GLU A 546 7.45 -18.33 -9.72
C GLU A 546 6.49 -18.52 -8.53
N ASP A 547 6.62 -17.72 -7.47
CA ASP A 547 5.65 -17.75 -6.36
C ASP A 547 4.26 -17.25 -6.82
N ILE A 548 4.22 -16.28 -7.73
CA ILE A 548 2.97 -15.81 -8.36
C ILE A 548 2.35 -16.92 -9.22
N GLU A 549 3.18 -17.63 -9.98
CA GLU A 549 2.73 -18.78 -10.80
C GLU A 549 2.23 -19.95 -9.94
N GLU A 550 2.92 -20.26 -8.85
CA GLU A 550 2.49 -21.28 -7.89
C GLU A 550 1.18 -20.88 -7.21
N LEU A 551 0.99 -19.60 -6.86
CA LEU A 551 -0.30 -19.11 -6.36
C LEU A 551 -1.41 -19.28 -7.41
N ALA A 552 -1.13 -18.98 -8.68
CA ALA A 552 -2.05 -19.14 -9.82
C ALA A 552 -2.34 -20.59 -10.22
N ALA A 553 -1.48 -21.54 -9.84
CA ALA A 553 -1.67 -22.95 -10.16
C ALA A 553 -2.95 -23.50 -9.49
N PRO A 554 -3.77 -24.31 -10.18
CA PRO A 554 -4.94 -24.90 -9.57
C PRO A 554 -4.51 -26.00 -8.59
N VAL A 555 -5.39 -26.33 -7.63
CA VAL A 555 -5.24 -27.52 -6.79
C VAL A 555 -6.24 -28.56 -7.28
N PRO A 556 -5.78 -29.62 -7.97
CA PRO A 556 -6.64 -30.71 -8.40
C PRO A 556 -6.99 -31.62 -7.22
N ALA A 557 -7.93 -32.55 -7.43
CA ALA A 557 -8.16 -33.62 -6.47
C ALA A 557 -6.86 -34.45 -6.24
N PRO A 558 -6.50 -34.76 -4.98
CA PRO A 558 -5.49 -35.76 -4.67
C PRO A 558 -5.71 -37.07 -5.44
N PRO A 559 -4.62 -37.75 -5.88
CA PRO A 559 -4.74 -39.07 -6.49
C PRO A 559 -5.42 -40.03 -5.52
N ARG A 560 -6.35 -40.86 -6.02
CA ARG A 560 -7.08 -41.82 -5.20
C ARG A 560 -6.09 -42.76 -4.52
N SER A 561 -6.15 -42.86 -3.20
CA SER A 561 -5.40 -43.87 -2.44
C SER A 561 -5.91 -45.27 -2.84
N GLY A 562 -5.25 -45.86 -3.83
CA GLY A 562 -5.65 -47.09 -4.50
C GLY A 562 -4.68 -47.50 -5.62
N ASP A 563 -3.99 -46.53 -6.24
CA ASP A 563 -2.90 -46.81 -7.16
C ASP A 563 -1.57 -46.80 -6.40
N GLY A 564 -1.00 -47.99 -6.24
CA GLY A 564 0.06 -48.28 -5.28
C GLY A 564 1.37 -47.56 -5.55
N PHE A 565 1.63 -46.49 -4.79
CA PHE A 565 2.99 -46.09 -4.45
C PHE A 565 3.40 -46.78 -3.13
N LYS A 566 4.13 -47.88 -3.23
CA LYS A 566 4.95 -48.35 -2.10
C LYS A 566 6.14 -47.40 -1.98
N CYS A 567 6.06 -46.43 -1.07
CA CYS A 567 7.26 -45.83 -0.53
C CYS A 567 7.99 -46.91 0.27
N GLU A 568 9.06 -47.47 -0.29
CA GLU A 568 10.03 -48.21 0.50
C GLU A 568 10.67 -47.24 1.49
N SER A 569 10.21 -47.30 2.74
CA SER A 569 10.88 -46.68 3.87
C SER A 569 12.22 -47.37 4.10
N GLY A 570 13.28 -46.83 3.50
CA GLY A 570 14.66 -47.11 3.89
C GLY A 570 14.95 -46.51 5.27
N GLY A 571 14.38 -47.12 6.32
CA GLY A 571 14.70 -46.80 7.71
C GLY A 571 16.01 -47.43 8.12
N MET A 572 17.10 -46.65 8.12
CA MET A 572 18.32 -47.00 8.85
C MET A 572 18.20 -46.48 10.27
N SER A 573 17.81 -47.38 11.18
CA SER A 573 17.93 -47.21 12.62
C SER A 573 19.40 -47.38 13.03
N PRO A 574 20.03 -46.48 13.82
CA PRO A 574 21.36 -46.73 14.34
C PRO A 574 21.26 -47.50 15.65
N SER A 575 21.52 -48.81 15.62
CA SER A 575 21.75 -49.61 16.83
C SER A 575 23.23 -49.55 17.21
N TYR A 576 23.51 -48.97 18.37
CA TYR A 576 24.81 -49.02 19.04
C TYR A 576 25.16 -50.47 19.41
N GLY A 577 26.33 -50.92 18.96
CA GLY A 577 26.95 -52.18 19.37
C GLY A 577 28.47 -52.04 19.40
N HIS A 578 29.05 -52.11 20.59
CA HIS A 578 30.50 -52.11 20.84
C HIS A 578 31.18 -53.41 20.31
N PRO A 579 32.53 -53.40 20.15
CA PRO A 579 33.24 -54.20 19.16
C PRO A 579 33.82 -55.51 19.70
N SER A 580 34.10 -56.45 18.81
CA SER A 580 35.10 -57.50 19.07
C SER A 580 35.71 -58.05 17.77
N SER A 581 37.04 -57.97 17.70
CA SER A 581 37.99 -58.81 16.92
C SER A 581 37.82 -58.86 15.38
N SER A 582 38.85 -58.82 14.55
CA SER A 582 40.25 -59.23 14.71
C SER A 582 41.11 -58.57 13.62
N MET A 583 42.35 -58.30 13.99
CA MET A 583 43.45 -57.92 13.10
C MET A 583 43.78 -59.02 12.08
N THR A 584 44.20 -58.61 10.88
CA THR A 584 45.51 -58.93 10.25
C THR A 584 45.57 -58.09 8.96
N GLY A 585 46.47 -57.09 8.85
CA GLY A 585 47.87 -57.22 8.40
C GLY A 585 47.91 -57.04 6.87
N GLY A 586 48.71 -56.20 6.23
CA GLY A 586 49.81 -55.30 6.56
C GLY A 586 50.39 -54.76 5.24
N GLY A 587 51.39 -53.87 5.31
CA GLY A 587 52.26 -53.49 4.18
C GLY A 587 51.87 -52.17 3.49
N VAL A 588 52.38 -50.97 3.82
CA VAL A 588 53.77 -50.44 3.91
C VAL A 588 54.27 -49.84 2.58
N ASP A 589 54.66 -48.56 2.69
CA ASP A 589 55.53 -47.70 1.85
C ASP A 589 55.09 -47.32 0.42
N GLY A 590 55.24 -46.08 -0.07
CA GLY A 590 56.00 -44.92 0.38
C GLY A 590 56.72 -44.27 -0.80
N ASP A 591 56.56 -42.95 -0.99
CA ASP A 591 57.36 -42.02 -1.83
C ASP A 591 57.36 -42.25 -3.37
N ARG A 592 57.36 -41.27 -4.29
CA ARG A 592 57.52 -39.80 -4.34
C ARG A 592 57.19 -39.31 -5.79
N PRO A 593 57.20 -37.99 -6.07
CA PRO A 593 56.44 -37.34 -7.15
C PRO A 593 57.23 -37.07 -8.44
N CYS A 594 56.51 -36.85 -9.54
CA CYS A 594 57.02 -36.12 -10.72
C CYS A 594 55.85 -35.46 -11.49
N ALA A 595 55.88 -34.12 -11.56
CA ALA A 595 55.36 -33.31 -12.67
C ALA A 595 56.60 -32.70 -13.39
N PRO A 596 56.55 -32.04 -14.57
CA PRO A 596 55.39 -31.57 -15.36
C PRO A 596 55.51 -31.74 -16.90
N GLY A 597 54.43 -31.40 -17.64
CA GLY A 597 54.56 -30.79 -18.98
C GLY A 597 53.67 -31.33 -20.12
N GLN A 598 52.82 -30.43 -20.65
CA GLN A 598 52.31 -30.35 -22.05
C GLN A 598 51.35 -31.47 -22.52
N THR A 599 50.25 -31.29 -23.27
CA THR A 599 49.71 -30.24 -24.14
C THR A 599 48.27 -30.59 -24.56
N ARG A 600 47.43 -29.56 -24.72
CA ARG A 600 46.28 -29.36 -25.65
C ARG A 600 45.35 -30.51 -26.12
N LYS A 601 44.05 -30.17 -26.01
CA LYS A 601 42.92 -30.41 -26.96
C LYS A 601 42.40 -31.85 -27.12
N ASP A 602 41.21 -32.13 -26.59
CA ASP A 602 39.94 -32.11 -27.34
C ASP A 602 38.79 -32.75 -26.54
N ALA A 603 37.58 -32.44 -26.99
CA ALA A 603 36.27 -32.75 -26.46
C ALA A 603 36.03 -34.21 -26.01
N ARG A 604 35.19 -34.36 -24.96
CA ARG A 604 34.31 -35.51 -24.68
C ARG A 604 33.25 -35.08 -23.67
N SER A 605 32.01 -34.89 -24.12
CA SER A 605 30.87 -35.79 -23.83
C SER A 605 30.82 -36.26 -22.39
N VAL A 606 29.95 -35.66 -21.58
CA VAL A 606 29.42 -36.30 -20.37
C VAL A 606 27.92 -36.43 -20.56
N ALA A 607 27.49 -37.66 -20.30
CA ALA A 607 26.22 -38.23 -20.68
C ALA A 607 25.02 -37.49 -20.11
N SER A 608 24.00 -37.39 -20.98
CA SER A 608 22.60 -37.22 -20.63
C SER A 608 22.18 -38.31 -19.63
N GLY A 609 22.16 -37.96 -18.34
CA GLY A 609 21.38 -38.68 -17.35
C GLY A 609 19.91 -38.36 -17.59
N ASN A 610 19.16 -39.35 -18.07
CA ASN A 610 17.71 -39.29 -18.17
C ASN A 610 17.11 -38.86 -16.83
N VAL A 611 16.62 -37.62 -16.77
CA VAL A 611 15.56 -37.26 -15.83
C VAL A 611 14.37 -38.10 -16.24
N ALA A 612 14.02 -39.09 -15.41
CA ALA A 612 12.78 -39.83 -15.59
C ALA A 612 11.63 -38.82 -15.55
N SER A 613 11.09 -38.53 -16.73
CA SER A 613 9.83 -37.84 -16.89
C SER A 613 8.78 -38.60 -16.08
N CYS A 614 8.20 -37.96 -15.07
CA CYS A 614 6.94 -38.40 -14.49
C CYS A 614 5.88 -38.32 -15.61
N GLY A 615 5.68 -39.45 -16.29
CA GLY A 615 4.75 -39.57 -17.39
C GLY A 615 3.31 -39.66 -16.89
N ALA A 616 2.46 -38.83 -17.49
CA ALA A 616 1.18 -39.20 -18.09
C ALA A 616 -0.03 -39.64 -17.22
N GLU A 617 -0.04 -39.45 -15.89
CA GLU A 617 -1.28 -39.63 -15.08
C GLU A 617 -1.80 -38.35 -14.41
N GLY A 618 -1.11 -37.21 -14.56
CA GLY A 618 -1.49 -35.93 -13.95
C GLY A 618 -2.42 -35.02 -14.78
N GLU A 619 -2.64 -35.29 -16.06
CA GLU A 619 -3.32 -34.36 -16.97
C GLU A 619 -4.87 -34.38 -16.87
N ASN A 620 -5.45 -35.39 -16.22
CA ASN A 620 -6.91 -35.58 -16.14
C ASN A 620 -7.49 -35.54 -14.71
N ALA A 621 -6.71 -35.11 -13.71
CA ALA A 621 -7.26 -34.95 -12.36
C ALA A 621 -8.32 -33.83 -12.34
N PRO A 622 -9.50 -34.04 -11.72
CA PRO A 622 -10.55 -33.04 -11.71
C PRO A 622 -10.04 -31.80 -10.97
N LEU A 623 -10.16 -30.64 -11.61
CA LEU A 623 -9.90 -29.35 -10.98
C LEU A 623 -10.89 -29.18 -9.82
N GLN A 624 -10.45 -28.64 -8.69
CA GLN A 624 -11.33 -28.38 -7.54
C GLN A 624 -11.20 -26.94 -7.08
N LEU A 625 -9.97 -26.50 -6.80
CA LEU A 625 -9.68 -25.14 -6.39
C LEU A 625 -8.86 -24.42 -7.47
N LEU A 626 -9.36 -23.27 -7.91
CA LEU A 626 -8.75 -22.39 -8.88
C LEU A 626 -8.49 -21.04 -8.22
N PHE A 627 -7.43 -20.34 -8.61
CA PHE A 627 -7.02 -19.09 -7.97
C PHE A 627 -6.92 -17.97 -9.02
N ALA A 628 -7.68 -16.90 -8.81
CA ALA A 628 -7.62 -15.68 -9.60
C ALA A 628 -7.49 -14.46 -8.67
N GLY A 629 -7.20 -13.30 -9.26
CA GLY A 629 -6.90 -12.07 -8.54
C GLY A 629 -5.58 -11.47 -9.00
N GLU A 630 -5.36 -10.21 -8.63
CA GLU A 630 -4.16 -9.45 -9.03
C GLU A 630 -2.86 -10.16 -8.65
N ALA A 631 -2.80 -10.80 -7.47
CA ALA A 631 -1.60 -11.50 -6.99
C ALA A 631 -1.28 -12.79 -7.75
N THR A 632 -2.05 -13.13 -8.79
CA THR A 632 -1.90 -14.38 -9.57
C THR A 632 -1.41 -14.14 -10.99
N ILE A 633 -0.98 -12.92 -11.35
CA ILE A 633 -0.45 -12.60 -12.69
C ILE A 633 0.96 -12.03 -12.56
N ARG A 634 1.95 -12.78 -13.06
CA ARG A 634 3.37 -12.48 -12.92
C ARG A 634 3.80 -11.11 -13.46
N THR A 635 3.23 -10.66 -14.56
CA THR A 635 3.66 -9.43 -15.25
C THR A 635 2.78 -8.22 -14.97
N LEU A 636 1.65 -8.39 -14.29
CA LEU A 636 0.63 -7.36 -14.07
C LEU A 636 0.04 -7.48 -12.66
N TYR A 637 0.83 -7.97 -11.69
CA TYR A 637 0.39 -8.06 -10.30
C TYR A 637 -0.02 -6.68 -9.77
N SER A 638 -0.84 -6.63 -8.73
CA SER A 638 -1.29 -5.36 -8.13
C SER A 638 -2.19 -4.47 -8.96
N THR A 639 -2.50 -4.86 -10.20
CA THR A 639 -3.35 -4.08 -11.10
C THR A 639 -4.75 -4.66 -11.25
N THR A 640 -5.68 -3.78 -11.65
CA THR A 640 -7.00 -4.17 -12.13
C THR A 640 -6.92 -4.99 -13.42
N HIS A 641 -5.93 -4.75 -14.29
CA HIS A 641 -5.66 -5.55 -15.48
C HIS A 641 -5.29 -7.00 -15.12
N GLY A 642 -4.37 -7.18 -14.19
CA GLY A 642 -4.00 -8.50 -13.68
C GLY A 642 -5.20 -9.23 -13.09
N ALA A 643 -6.01 -8.54 -12.28
CA ALA A 643 -7.25 -9.11 -11.78
C ALA A 643 -8.21 -9.53 -12.91
N HIS A 644 -8.44 -8.68 -13.92
CA HIS A 644 -9.28 -9.00 -15.07
C HIS A 644 -8.76 -10.23 -15.85
N LEU A 645 -7.47 -10.22 -16.22
CA LEU A 645 -6.86 -11.31 -16.98
C LEU A 645 -6.81 -12.64 -16.22
N SER A 646 -6.59 -12.61 -14.90
CA SER A 646 -6.66 -13.82 -14.08
C SER A 646 -8.05 -14.43 -14.02
N GLY A 647 -9.11 -13.60 -14.00
CA GLY A 647 -10.49 -14.05 -14.08
C GLY A 647 -10.79 -14.75 -15.40
N LEU A 648 -10.35 -14.16 -16.52
CA LEU A 648 -10.43 -14.80 -17.84
C LEU A 648 -9.68 -16.13 -17.88
N ARG A 649 -8.46 -16.17 -17.32
CA ARG A 649 -7.61 -17.36 -17.30
C ARG A 649 -8.29 -18.53 -16.59
N GLU A 650 -8.83 -18.33 -15.38
CA GLU A 650 -9.45 -19.43 -14.63
C GLU A 650 -10.78 -19.89 -15.26
N ALA A 651 -11.57 -18.98 -15.83
CA ALA A 651 -12.76 -19.36 -16.59
C ALA A 651 -12.40 -20.20 -17.83
N GLN A 652 -11.39 -19.78 -18.60
CA GLN A 652 -10.90 -20.53 -19.75
C GLN A 652 -10.31 -21.89 -19.36
N ARG A 653 -9.62 -21.98 -18.21
CA ARG A 653 -9.10 -23.23 -17.68
C ARG A 653 -10.21 -24.25 -17.41
N LEU A 654 -11.32 -23.83 -16.81
CA LEU A 654 -12.48 -24.71 -16.61
C LEU A 654 -13.15 -25.10 -17.94
N LEU A 655 -13.34 -24.15 -18.85
CA LEU A 655 -13.91 -24.43 -20.17
C LEU A 655 -13.06 -25.44 -20.95
N ALA A 656 -11.73 -25.29 -20.92
CA ALA A 656 -10.81 -26.22 -21.54
C ALA A 656 -10.86 -27.62 -20.89
N HIS A 657 -10.90 -27.68 -19.55
CA HIS A 657 -11.03 -28.94 -18.81
C HIS A 657 -12.25 -29.76 -19.27
N TYR A 658 -13.41 -29.11 -19.40
CA TYR A 658 -14.61 -29.79 -19.88
C TYR A 658 -14.64 -30.04 -21.38
N SER A 659 -13.94 -29.25 -22.19
CA SER A 659 -13.78 -29.52 -23.63
C SER A 659 -12.90 -30.75 -23.92
N LEU A 660 -12.03 -31.14 -22.98
CA LEU A 660 -11.17 -32.33 -23.10
C LEU A 660 -11.83 -33.62 -22.59
N ILE A 661 -12.85 -33.50 -21.73
CA ILE A 661 -13.52 -34.64 -21.07
C ILE A 661 -14.87 -34.96 -21.72
N MET A 662 -15.42 -34.06 -22.53
CA MET A 662 -16.53 -34.31 -23.46
C MET A 662 -16.01 -34.89 -24.78
#